data_AF-A0A938RV22-F1
#
_entry.id   AF-A0A938RV22-F1
#
_cell.length_a   1.000
_cell.length_b   1.000
_cell.length_c   1.000
_cell.angle_alpha   90.00
_cell.angle_beta   90.00
_cell.angle_gamma   90.00
#
_symmetry.space_group_name_H-M   'P 1'
#
loop_
_entity.id
_entity.type
_entity.pdbx_description
1 polymer ?
#
loop_
_entity_poly.entity_id
_entity_poly.type
_entity_poly.pdbx_seq_one_letter_code
_entity_poly.pdbx_strand_id
1 'polypeptide(L)'
;MKKLLVALACPALAAACGADPKPGAADSAAAVPDVQAETTTAADAAHSDTAAPPGCPFLWFQEKAPADPKRSKFALGLFHYNIEYVIGGLEYTKADGKKLVFLDKPSNQGWTDEKTQDYIIDQTLRPILEVFERHPTWGVDIELQGMAIEVMAQRHPKTLALLKKLVDNGQVELISFHWAAQFFLAFPREDLQRSLDVTKQIMADACLPLGPVVFNQEGQAGEGRQDLLVQGGWKVGVFPKNLWKYQHKGDDSNWWPLYSSEGGDLVVGPGGVDPAAGVQVAWHFFDDGELRAAPKTPNGPLNPYFAPEAAADPARIKEYEDQLIALEKDGWYLTRIGDYVRHLKAKGIAAKPAPPLLDGTWQAPSTNSVHKWMGSAGILAPGVEADNVVRTGNVVARTQVVALQRVLDAIAKDHPIKAKAWRAQLDALWRKLWRVQVSDCSGINPWPGEVWFGIEGNAAIGKDAEALREDILAAIGEPHAKIDLLSGTVAFGKAGPPDDTAEKPVDPPFGVTVTADRKAAFTWSSRGVPDQYRLTVQVSAADPATFYNSVTLTLPRFEEVIAYSPGLLESQVRTVPLSALQMSSGEVYLPLPNGLIGLGNGWYAIKVMTTVHLAVRVPEKDKTFEFIDLTAPVGAHHWEFLVVKATEKAALDLANRTNVSPVVYW
;
A
#
# COMPACT_ATOMS: atom_id res chain seq x y z
N MET A 1 28.61 9.06 -19.76
CA MET A 1 27.29 8.83 -19.13
C MET A 1 26.94 7.34 -18.96
N LYS A 2 26.89 6.49 -20.00
CA LYS A 2 26.54 5.06 -19.87
C LYS A 2 27.37 4.25 -18.86
N LYS A 3 28.69 4.46 -18.79
CA LYS A 3 29.56 3.81 -17.78
C LYS A 3 29.41 4.39 -16.37
N LEU A 4 28.86 5.61 -16.24
CA LEU A 4 28.66 6.28 -14.96
C LEU A 4 27.36 5.79 -14.28
N LEU A 5 26.29 5.57 -15.07
CA LEU A 5 25.03 5.00 -14.59
C LEU A 5 25.19 3.57 -14.06
N VAL A 6 25.95 2.71 -14.74
CA VAL A 6 26.19 1.33 -14.26
C VAL A 6 27.05 1.29 -12.99
N ALA A 7 28.00 2.22 -12.83
CA ALA A 7 28.84 2.31 -11.64
C ALA A 7 28.14 2.95 -10.43
N LEU A 8 27.15 3.82 -10.66
CA LEU A 8 26.38 4.51 -9.61
C LEU A 8 25.07 3.80 -9.22
N ALA A 9 24.46 3.01 -10.11
CA ALA A 9 23.20 2.31 -9.82
C ALA A 9 23.38 1.18 -8.77
N CYS A 10 24.53 0.50 -8.78
CA CYS A 10 24.77 -0.65 -7.91
C CYS A 10 24.98 -0.27 -6.43
N PRO A 11 25.78 0.77 -6.06
CA PRO A 11 25.92 1.24 -4.67
C PRO A 11 24.66 1.81 -4.04
N ALA A 12 23.83 2.48 -4.84
CA ALA A 12 22.73 3.29 -4.31
C ALA A 12 21.40 2.53 -4.22
N LEU A 13 21.18 1.50 -5.05
CA LEU A 13 20.07 0.53 -4.87
C LEU A 13 20.14 -0.17 -3.49
N ALA A 14 21.34 -0.44 -3.00
CA ALA A 14 21.55 -1.10 -1.72
C ALA A 14 21.66 -0.15 -0.51
N ALA A 15 21.71 1.16 -0.73
CA ALA A 15 21.56 2.15 0.34
C ALA A 15 20.09 2.52 0.58
N ALA A 16 19.23 2.31 -0.43
CA ALA A 16 17.77 2.49 -0.31
C ALA A 16 17.10 1.32 0.44
N CYS A 17 17.68 0.12 0.38
CA CYS A 17 17.35 -1.01 1.26
C CYS A 17 18.19 -0.86 2.53
N GLY A 18 17.56 -0.72 3.69
CA GLY A 18 18.24 -0.31 4.93
C GLY A 18 19.45 -1.19 5.28
N ALA A 19 20.52 -0.58 5.78
CA ALA A 19 21.63 -1.35 6.35
C ALA A 19 21.16 -2.12 7.59
N ASP A 20 21.56 -3.40 7.70
CA ASP A 20 21.33 -4.25 8.87
C ASP A 20 21.68 -3.52 10.18
N PRO A 21 20.75 -3.37 11.14
CA PRO A 21 21.05 -2.73 12.41
C PRO A 21 21.99 -3.60 13.24
N LYS A 22 23.13 -3.03 13.65
CA LYS A 22 23.98 -3.62 14.69
C LYS A 22 23.27 -3.54 16.06
N PRO A 23 23.28 -4.60 16.87
CA PRO A 23 22.61 -4.59 18.17
C PRO A 23 23.47 -3.98 19.29
N GLY A 24 22.89 -3.01 20.04
CA GLY A 24 23.19 -2.79 21.47
C GLY A 24 23.82 -1.47 21.90
N ALA A 25 23.04 -0.56 22.50
CA ALA A 25 23.37 0.29 23.67
C ALA A 25 22.15 1.17 24.06
N ALA A 26 21.75 1.23 25.33
CA ALA A 26 20.66 2.07 25.84
C ALA A 26 20.97 2.66 27.24
N ASP A 27 20.61 3.92 27.47
CA ASP A 27 20.79 4.73 28.70
C ASP A 27 19.44 5.31 29.22
N SER A 28 19.38 5.73 30.50
CA SER A 28 18.20 5.69 31.39
C SER A 28 17.49 7.01 31.82
N ALA A 29 16.23 6.86 32.27
CA ALA A 29 15.41 7.64 33.26
C ALA A 29 14.57 8.85 32.77
N ALA A 30 13.40 9.27 33.30
CA ALA A 30 12.50 8.93 34.44
C ALA A 30 11.07 9.52 34.23
N ALA A 31 10.06 9.10 35.01
CA ALA A 31 8.60 9.16 34.74
C ALA A 31 7.75 10.22 35.52
N VAL A 32 6.54 10.56 35.02
CA VAL A 32 5.40 11.27 35.70
C VAL A 32 4.03 10.83 35.07
N PRO A 33 2.87 10.79 35.79
CA PRO A 33 1.77 9.84 35.54
C PRO A 33 0.42 10.38 34.98
N ASP A 34 -0.49 9.41 34.76
CA ASP A 34 -1.79 9.26 34.06
C ASP A 34 -3.01 10.15 34.39
N VAL A 35 -3.92 10.25 33.39
CA VAL A 35 -5.36 10.59 33.53
C VAL A 35 -6.22 9.65 32.67
N GLN A 36 -7.33 9.16 33.25
CA GLN A 36 -8.25 8.13 32.74
C GLN A 36 -9.18 8.61 31.60
N ALA A 37 -9.49 7.72 30.64
CA ALA A 37 -10.46 7.92 29.57
C ALA A 37 -11.59 6.87 29.62
N GLU A 38 -12.83 7.33 29.40
CA GLU A 38 -14.06 6.55 29.33
C GLU A 38 -14.40 6.10 27.90
N THR A 39 -15.04 4.93 27.83
CA THR A 39 -15.40 4.13 26.66
C THR A 39 -16.64 4.63 25.91
N THR A 40 -16.63 4.53 24.57
CA THR A 40 -17.86 4.50 23.75
C THR A 40 -17.80 3.35 22.73
N THR A 41 -18.94 2.68 22.58
CA THR A 41 -19.22 1.49 21.77
C THR A 41 -19.84 1.89 20.41
N ALA A 42 -19.44 1.25 19.31
CA ALA A 42 -20.14 1.34 18.03
C ALA A 42 -20.24 -0.03 17.33
N ALA A 43 -21.39 -0.22 16.69
CA ALA A 43 -22.08 -1.44 16.31
C ALA A 43 -21.51 -2.25 15.13
N ASP A 44 -21.87 -3.53 15.17
CA ASP A 44 -21.52 -4.64 14.29
C ASP A 44 -21.89 -4.46 12.81
N ALA A 45 -20.94 -4.81 11.93
CA ALA A 45 -21.22 -5.30 10.58
C ALA A 45 -20.99 -6.81 10.56
N ALA A 46 -22.04 -7.58 10.28
CA ALA A 46 -22.03 -9.03 10.26
C ALA A 46 -21.11 -9.56 9.16
N HIS A 47 -19.92 -10.03 9.53
CA HIS A 47 -19.13 -10.93 8.70
C HIS A 47 -19.81 -12.30 8.66
N SER A 48 -20.19 -12.74 7.45
CA SER A 48 -20.57 -14.13 7.24
C SER A 48 -19.32 -15.00 7.41
N ASP A 49 -19.32 -15.86 8.42
CA ASP A 49 -18.39 -16.98 8.51
C ASP A 49 -18.48 -17.80 7.22
N THR A 50 -17.53 -17.61 6.30
CA THR A 50 -17.41 -18.47 5.13
C THR A 50 -16.94 -19.83 5.61
N ALA A 51 -17.88 -20.79 5.67
CA ALA A 51 -17.59 -22.17 6.02
C ALA A 51 -16.49 -22.70 5.08
N ALA A 52 -15.46 -23.31 5.66
CA ALA A 52 -14.32 -23.81 4.90
C ALA A 52 -14.75 -24.92 3.91
N PRO A 53 -14.13 -24.99 2.70
CA PRO A 53 -14.42 -26.04 1.75
C PRO A 53 -14.13 -27.44 2.32
N PRO A 54 -14.81 -28.50 1.83
CA PRO A 54 -14.63 -29.85 2.34
C PRO A 54 -13.16 -30.30 2.23
N GLY A 55 -12.46 -30.43 3.37
CA GLY A 55 -11.08 -30.94 3.43
C GLY A 55 -10.04 -29.98 4.01
N CYS A 56 -10.33 -28.68 4.14
CA CYS A 56 -9.45 -27.71 4.80
C CYS A 56 -10.14 -27.22 6.09
N PRO A 57 -9.80 -27.72 7.28
CA PRO A 57 -10.67 -27.53 8.43
C PRO A 57 -10.73 -26.08 8.96
N PHE A 58 -9.79 -25.19 8.60
CA PHE A 58 -9.77 -23.81 9.12
C PHE A 58 -9.14 -22.80 8.14
N LEU A 59 -9.78 -21.63 7.98
CA LEU A 59 -9.20 -20.47 7.30
C LEU A 59 -8.13 -19.77 8.16
N TRP A 60 -8.24 -19.89 9.48
CA TRP A 60 -7.35 -19.22 10.42
C TRP A 60 -6.38 -20.20 11.07
N PHE A 61 -5.15 -19.73 11.27
CA PHE A 61 -4.08 -20.49 11.89
C PHE A 61 -4.51 -20.98 13.28
N GLN A 62 -4.29 -22.27 13.54
CA GLN A 62 -4.60 -22.89 14.83
C GLN A 62 -3.35 -22.98 15.69
N GLU A 63 -3.41 -22.35 16.86
CA GLU A 63 -2.32 -22.37 17.83
C GLU A 63 -1.98 -23.80 18.26
N LYS A 64 -0.70 -24.16 18.16
CA LYS A 64 -0.22 -25.51 18.50
C LYS A 64 0.43 -25.62 19.87
N ALA A 65 1.15 -24.58 20.28
CA ALA A 65 1.85 -24.53 21.55
C ALA A 65 1.13 -23.61 22.54
N PRO A 66 1.00 -24.00 23.83
CA PRO A 66 0.49 -23.11 24.85
C PRO A 66 1.47 -21.95 25.10
N ALA A 67 0.93 -20.78 25.43
CA ALA A 67 1.75 -19.66 25.85
C ALA A 67 2.47 -19.99 27.19
N ASP A 68 3.75 -19.68 27.26
CA ASP A 68 4.62 -19.85 28.42
C ASP A 68 4.96 -18.48 29.03
N PRO A 69 4.41 -18.12 30.21
CA PRO A 69 4.64 -16.83 30.85
C PRO A 69 6.07 -16.66 31.40
N LYS A 70 6.86 -17.75 31.47
CA LYS A 70 8.25 -17.71 31.92
C LYS A 70 9.21 -17.24 30.83
N ARG A 71 8.79 -17.25 29.56
CA ARG A 71 9.61 -16.74 28.44
C ARG A 71 9.89 -15.25 28.62
N SER A 72 11.11 -14.87 28.27
CA SER A 72 11.60 -13.49 28.40
C SER A 72 12.59 -13.08 27.30
N LYS A 73 12.98 -13.99 26.40
CA LYS A 73 13.85 -13.72 25.26
C LYS A 73 13.20 -14.26 23.98
N PHE A 74 12.85 -13.37 23.06
CA PHE A 74 12.16 -13.71 21.83
C PHE A 74 12.99 -13.26 20.63
N ALA A 75 13.22 -14.17 19.67
CA ALA A 75 13.80 -13.84 18.38
C ALA A 75 12.68 -13.97 17.34
N LEU A 76 12.37 -12.86 16.67
CA LEU A 76 11.29 -12.75 15.68
C LEU A 76 11.88 -12.60 14.28
N GLY A 77 11.19 -13.13 13.28
CA GLY A 77 11.57 -13.00 11.88
C GLY A 77 10.36 -12.71 11.04
N LEU A 78 10.43 -11.64 10.26
CA LEU A 78 9.41 -11.29 9.29
C LEU A 78 10.06 -11.18 7.92
N PHE A 79 9.70 -12.09 7.02
CA PHE A 79 10.09 -12.02 5.63
C PHE A 79 8.96 -11.40 4.81
N HIS A 80 9.26 -10.28 4.18
CA HIS A 80 8.36 -9.66 3.22
C HIS A 80 8.71 -10.14 1.81
N TYR A 81 7.85 -10.90 1.13
CA TYR A 81 8.17 -11.39 -0.22
C TYR A 81 7.26 -10.72 -1.26
N ASN A 82 7.89 -9.96 -2.16
CA ASN A 82 7.17 -9.37 -3.29
C ASN A 82 7.41 -10.15 -4.59
N ILE A 83 6.51 -11.06 -5.01
CA ILE A 83 6.69 -11.72 -6.32
C ILE A 83 6.51 -10.77 -7.51
N GLU A 84 5.97 -9.57 -7.28
CA GLU A 84 5.79 -8.49 -8.25
C GLU A 84 6.91 -7.42 -8.16
N TYR A 85 8.04 -7.72 -7.50
CA TYR A 85 9.18 -6.79 -7.34
C TYR A 85 9.67 -6.16 -8.67
N VAL A 86 9.51 -6.89 -9.76
CA VAL A 86 9.79 -6.41 -11.12
C VAL A 86 8.52 -6.59 -11.96
N ILE A 87 7.51 -5.77 -11.66
CA ILE A 87 6.20 -5.86 -12.30
C ILE A 87 6.33 -5.65 -13.83
N GLY A 88 5.80 -6.59 -14.61
CA GLY A 88 5.93 -6.58 -16.07
C GLY A 88 7.22 -7.22 -16.61
N GLY A 89 8.14 -7.64 -15.76
CA GLY A 89 9.39 -8.33 -16.14
C GLY A 89 10.55 -7.38 -16.43
N LEU A 90 11.56 -7.84 -17.17
CA LEU A 90 12.76 -7.07 -17.53
C LEU A 90 12.79 -6.66 -19.02
N GLU A 91 11.67 -6.84 -19.72
CA GLU A 91 11.46 -6.48 -21.12
C GLU A 91 10.07 -5.85 -21.28
N TYR A 92 9.98 -4.72 -21.99
CA TYR A 92 8.70 -4.15 -22.43
C TYR A 92 8.76 -3.68 -23.88
N THR A 93 7.60 -3.55 -24.51
CA THR A 93 7.46 -3.06 -25.88
C THR A 93 6.82 -1.68 -25.84
N LYS A 94 7.47 -0.68 -26.44
CA LYS A 94 6.88 0.65 -26.59
C LYS A 94 5.76 0.65 -27.63
N ALA A 95 4.95 1.71 -27.62
CA ALA A 95 3.90 1.95 -28.61
C ALA A 95 4.40 1.95 -30.08
N ASP A 96 5.67 2.26 -30.33
CA ASP A 96 6.30 2.20 -31.67
C ASP A 96 6.77 0.78 -32.07
N GLY A 97 6.49 -0.23 -31.24
CA GLY A 97 6.91 -1.62 -31.42
C GLY A 97 8.35 -1.90 -30.99
N LYS A 98 9.10 -0.90 -30.52
CA LYS A 98 10.48 -1.10 -30.07
C LYS A 98 10.50 -1.82 -28.73
N LYS A 99 11.16 -2.98 -28.70
CA LYS A 99 11.48 -3.71 -27.48
C LYS A 99 12.63 -3.05 -26.75
N LEU A 100 12.47 -2.86 -25.45
CA LEU A 100 13.50 -2.37 -24.54
C LEU A 100 13.63 -3.36 -23.38
N VAL A 101 14.87 -3.55 -22.94
CA VAL A 101 15.20 -4.42 -21.82
C VAL A 101 15.90 -3.61 -20.73
N PHE A 102 15.76 -4.05 -19.49
CA PHE A 102 16.38 -3.36 -18.35
C PHE A 102 17.90 -3.18 -18.58
N LEU A 103 18.41 -1.95 -18.40
CA LEU A 103 19.80 -1.56 -18.62
C LEU A 103 20.40 -1.90 -20.01
N ASP A 104 19.58 -2.08 -21.04
CA ASP A 104 19.99 -2.55 -22.38
C ASP A 104 20.81 -3.86 -22.33
N LYS A 105 20.65 -4.70 -21.29
CA LYS A 105 21.41 -5.94 -21.14
C LYS A 105 20.77 -7.08 -21.93
N PRO A 106 21.50 -7.77 -22.83
CA PRO A 106 20.96 -8.92 -23.57
C PRO A 106 20.49 -10.07 -22.69
N SER A 107 21.07 -10.26 -21.50
CA SER A 107 20.64 -11.28 -20.52
C SER A 107 19.20 -11.08 -20.04
N ASN A 108 18.66 -9.86 -20.14
CA ASN A 108 17.31 -9.52 -19.71
C ASN A 108 16.26 -9.81 -20.80
N GLN A 109 16.67 -10.17 -22.02
CA GLN A 109 15.74 -10.49 -23.09
C GLN A 109 14.95 -11.77 -22.78
N GLY A 110 13.62 -11.71 -22.95
CA GLY A 110 12.71 -12.81 -22.68
C GLY A 110 12.50 -13.09 -21.20
N TRP A 111 12.93 -12.21 -20.30
CA TRP A 111 12.56 -12.23 -18.88
C TRP A 111 11.23 -11.52 -18.68
N THR A 112 10.16 -12.30 -18.84
CA THR A 112 8.79 -11.84 -18.62
C THR A 112 8.49 -11.70 -17.13
N ASP A 113 7.38 -11.04 -16.84
CA ASP A 113 6.76 -10.98 -15.51
C ASP A 113 6.64 -12.37 -14.85
N GLU A 114 6.24 -13.39 -15.61
CA GLU A 114 6.12 -14.74 -15.06
C GLU A 114 7.47 -15.35 -14.68
N LYS A 115 8.55 -15.01 -15.40
CA LYS A 115 9.90 -15.54 -15.08
C LYS A 115 10.54 -14.84 -13.90
N THR A 116 10.30 -13.54 -13.70
CA THR A 116 10.76 -12.84 -12.50
C THR A 116 10.05 -13.37 -11.26
N GLN A 117 8.74 -13.63 -11.34
CA GLN A 117 7.99 -14.32 -10.28
C GLN A 117 8.56 -15.72 -9.97
N ASP A 118 8.86 -16.52 -11.00
CA ASP A 118 9.44 -17.86 -10.84
C ASP A 118 10.79 -17.80 -10.13
N TYR A 119 11.64 -16.85 -10.53
CA TYR A 119 12.93 -16.65 -9.89
C TYR A 119 12.78 -16.37 -8.39
N ILE A 120 11.87 -15.48 -8.00
CA ILE A 120 11.65 -15.15 -6.58
C ILE A 120 11.17 -16.41 -5.83
N ILE A 121 10.22 -17.16 -6.38
CA ILE A 121 9.72 -18.38 -5.72
C ILE A 121 10.81 -19.46 -5.57
N ASP A 122 11.55 -19.75 -6.64
CA ASP A 122 12.51 -20.86 -6.68
C ASP A 122 13.87 -20.51 -6.06
N GLN A 123 14.38 -19.31 -6.31
CA GLN A 123 15.73 -18.90 -5.96
C GLN A 123 15.80 -18.10 -4.66
N THR A 124 14.68 -17.56 -4.16
CA THR A 124 14.70 -16.72 -2.97
C THR A 124 13.80 -17.22 -1.85
N LEU A 125 12.54 -17.58 -2.13
CA LEU A 125 11.61 -18.10 -1.12
C LEU A 125 11.91 -19.54 -0.72
N ARG A 126 11.93 -20.48 -1.68
CA ARG A 126 12.11 -21.91 -1.39
C ARG A 126 13.35 -22.20 -0.52
N PRO A 127 14.55 -21.63 -0.81
CA PRO A 127 15.74 -21.93 0.00
C PRO A 127 15.61 -21.50 1.47
N ILE A 128 14.85 -20.43 1.75
CA ILE A 128 14.57 -20.00 3.12
C ILE A 128 13.58 -20.96 3.80
N LEU A 129 12.52 -21.39 3.11
CA LEU A 129 11.61 -22.42 3.63
C LEU A 129 12.37 -23.72 3.98
N GLU A 130 13.33 -24.13 3.15
CA GLU A 130 14.16 -25.31 3.40
C GLU A 130 15.03 -25.18 4.66
N VAL A 131 15.46 -23.96 5.03
CA VAL A 131 16.15 -23.73 6.32
C VAL A 131 15.21 -24.09 7.47
N PHE A 132 13.99 -23.54 7.49
CA PHE A 132 13.03 -23.83 8.56
C PHE A 132 12.62 -25.31 8.57
N GLU A 133 12.51 -25.97 7.42
CA GLU A 133 12.23 -27.42 7.36
C GLU A 133 13.25 -28.27 8.12
N ARG A 134 14.53 -27.87 8.13
CA ARG A 134 15.59 -28.57 8.86
C ARG A 134 15.54 -28.36 10.37
N HIS A 135 14.83 -27.34 10.85
CA HIS A 135 14.77 -26.93 12.26
C HIS A 135 13.31 -26.86 12.77
N PRO A 136 12.69 -27.99 13.14
CA PRO A 136 11.28 -28.08 13.48
C PRO A 136 10.81 -27.22 14.67
N THR A 137 11.74 -26.71 15.48
CA THR A 137 11.47 -25.87 16.65
C THR A 137 11.43 -24.38 16.34
N TRP A 138 11.87 -23.95 15.15
CA TRP A 138 11.94 -22.54 14.79
C TRP A 138 10.63 -22.05 14.18
N GLY A 139 10.20 -20.86 14.63
CA GLY A 139 9.08 -20.11 14.08
C GLY A 139 9.50 -18.90 13.26
N VAL A 140 8.75 -18.56 12.23
CA VAL A 140 8.93 -17.36 11.38
C VAL A 140 7.62 -16.88 10.79
N ASP A 141 7.54 -15.58 10.53
CA ASP A 141 6.45 -14.93 9.79
C ASP A 141 6.86 -14.68 8.35
N ILE A 142 5.99 -15.05 7.39
CA ILE A 142 6.21 -14.86 5.96
C ILE A 142 5.01 -14.12 5.38
N GLU A 143 5.23 -12.89 4.92
CA GLU A 143 4.28 -12.13 4.12
C GLU A 143 4.39 -12.55 2.65
N LEU A 144 3.24 -12.89 2.04
CA LEU A 144 3.09 -13.24 0.64
C LEU A 144 1.74 -12.76 0.11
N GLN A 145 1.71 -12.34 -1.15
CA GLN A 145 0.45 -12.02 -1.81
C GLN A 145 -0.39 -13.27 -2.11
N GLY A 146 -1.72 -13.12 -2.17
CA GLY A 146 -2.62 -14.18 -2.63
C GLY A 146 -2.24 -14.72 -4.02
N MET A 147 -1.78 -13.83 -4.93
CA MET A 147 -1.28 -14.20 -6.25
C MET A 147 -0.07 -15.14 -6.18
N ALA A 148 0.81 -15.01 -5.18
CA ALA A 148 1.95 -15.91 -5.03
C ALA A 148 1.51 -17.36 -4.79
N ILE A 149 0.40 -17.55 -4.07
CA ILE A 149 -0.18 -18.87 -3.85
C ILE A 149 -0.73 -19.45 -5.16
N GLU A 150 -1.44 -18.66 -5.97
CA GLU A 150 -1.93 -19.09 -7.29
C GLU A 150 -0.76 -19.47 -8.21
N VAL A 151 0.29 -18.65 -8.26
CA VAL A 151 1.50 -18.93 -9.05
C VAL A 151 2.18 -20.22 -8.57
N MET A 152 2.33 -20.42 -7.26
CA MET A 152 2.92 -21.65 -6.74
C MET A 152 2.05 -22.88 -7.02
N ALA A 153 0.72 -22.77 -6.92
CA ALA A 153 -0.19 -23.87 -7.24
C ALA A 153 -0.07 -24.29 -8.72
N GLN A 154 0.09 -23.33 -9.62
CA GLN A 154 0.15 -23.57 -11.05
C GLN A 154 1.55 -24.03 -11.53
N ARG A 155 2.62 -23.44 -10.98
CA ARG A 155 3.98 -23.56 -11.55
C ARG A 155 5.02 -24.11 -10.57
N HIS A 156 4.80 -23.97 -9.26
CA HIS A 156 5.74 -24.41 -8.20
C HIS A 156 5.10 -25.29 -7.12
N PRO A 157 4.38 -26.38 -7.49
CA PRO A 157 3.60 -27.16 -6.53
C PRO A 157 4.46 -27.76 -5.41
N LYS A 158 5.76 -27.98 -5.65
CA LYS A 158 6.71 -28.42 -4.61
C LYS A 158 6.98 -27.34 -3.56
N THR A 159 7.11 -26.07 -3.95
CA THR A 159 7.25 -24.97 -2.99
C THR A 159 5.96 -24.81 -2.21
N LEU A 160 4.79 -24.88 -2.87
CA LEU A 160 3.50 -24.80 -2.18
C LEU A 160 3.35 -25.91 -1.14
N ALA A 161 3.71 -27.14 -1.48
CA ALA A 161 3.67 -28.28 -0.56
C ALA A 161 4.61 -28.09 0.64
N LEU A 162 5.81 -27.53 0.41
CA LEU A 162 6.76 -27.21 1.48
C LEU A 162 6.21 -26.12 2.40
N LEU A 163 5.71 -25.01 1.85
CA LEU A 163 5.07 -23.94 2.61
C LEU A 163 3.92 -24.50 3.45
N LYS A 164 3.03 -25.29 2.83
CA LYS A 164 1.92 -25.93 3.52
C LYS A 164 2.39 -26.82 4.67
N LYS A 165 3.43 -27.64 4.46
CA LYS A 165 4.01 -28.48 5.52
C LYS A 165 4.49 -27.64 6.70
N LEU A 166 5.16 -26.52 6.45
CA LEU A 166 5.69 -25.65 7.50
C LEU A 166 4.59 -24.90 8.26
N VAL A 167 3.57 -24.42 7.55
CA VAL A 167 2.36 -23.83 8.16
C VAL A 167 1.62 -24.89 8.98
N ASP A 168 1.39 -26.07 8.41
CA ASP A 168 0.75 -27.19 9.10
C ASP A 168 1.56 -27.64 10.30
N ASN A 169 2.88 -27.47 10.35
CA ASN A 169 3.72 -27.75 11.51
C ASN A 169 3.75 -26.62 12.55
N GLY A 170 3.24 -25.43 12.20
CA GLY A 170 3.30 -24.24 13.05
C GLY A 170 4.66 -23.53 13.04
N GLN A 171 5.50 -23.82 12.05
CA GLN A 171 6.80 -23.17 11.87
C GLN A 171 6.67 -21.86 11.10
N VAL A 172 5.71 -21.77 10.17
CA VAL A 172 5.43 -20.55 9.40
C VAL A 172 4.08 -19.99 9.82
N GLU A 173 4.06 -18.71 10.19
CA GLU A 173 2.86 -17.88 10.23
C GLU A 173 2.73 -17.17 8.87
N LEU A 174 1.75 -17.58 8.07
CA LEU A 174 1.55 -17.02 6.73
C LEU A 174 0.74 -15.71 6.83
N ILE A 175 1.39 -14.60 6.55
CA ILE A 175 0.77 -13.28 6.47
C ILE A 175 0.36 -13.05 5.02
N SER A 176 -0.91 -12.69 4.80
CA SER A 176 -1.38 -12.25 3.48
C SER A 176 -2.56 -11.32 3.64
N PHE A 177 -2.37 -10.08 3.19
CA PHE A 177 -3.34 -9.00 3.37
C PHE A 177 -3.73 -8.32 2.05
N HIS A 178 -3.37 -8.93 0.92
CA HIS A 178 -3.74 -8.47 -0.41
C HIS A 178 -3.46 -9.56 -1.44
N TRP A 179 -4.21 -9.54 -2.54
CA TRP A 179 -4.02 -10.46 -3.66
C TRP A 179 -2.81 -10.08 -4.53
N ALA A 180 -2.60 -8.77 -4.76
CA ALA A 180 -1.42 -8.21 -5.44
C ALA A 180 -0.73 -7.20 -4.51
N ALA A 181 0.51 -6.82 -4.80
CA ALA A 181 1.35 -5.91 -4.00
C ALA A 181 0.88 -4.43 -4.09
N GLN A 182 -0.42 -4.19 -3.92
CA GLN A 182 -1.08 -2.91 -4.14
C GLN A 182 -0.54 -1.81 -3.23
N PHE A 183 -0.42 -0.61 -3.77
CA PHE A 183 -0.23 0.62 -3.01
C PHE A 183 -1.57 1.12 -2.43
N PHE A 184 -2.18 0.31 -1.56
CA PHE A 184 -3.56 0.48 -1.11
C PHE A 184 -3.80 1.78 -0.34
N LEU A 185 -2.78 2.43 0.22
CA LEU A 185 -2.94 3.73 0.88
C LEU A 185 -3.42 4.83 -0.08
N ALA A 186 -3.18 4.67 -1.40
CA ALA A 186 -3.62 5.61 -2.42
C ALA A 186 -5.04 5.34 -2.94
N PHE A 187 -5.72 4.28 -2.51
CA PHE A 187 -7.00 3.86 -3.08
C PHE A 187 -8.08 3.67 -2.02
N PRO A 188 -9.37 3.76 -2.39
CA PRO A 188 -10.45 3.55 -1.44
C PRO A 188 -10.46 2.13 -0.86
N ARG A 189 -11.00 1.98 0.36
CA ARG A 189 -11.11 0.70 1.07
C ARG A 189 -11.70 -0.46 0.24
N GLU A 190 -12.67 -0.19 -0.64
CA GLU A 190 -13.33 -1.24 -1.45
C GLU A 190 -12.31 -2.05 -2.27
N ASP A 191 -11.24 -1.43 -2.75
CA ASP A 191 -10.25 -2.05 -3.62
C ASP A 191 -9.44 -3.09 -2.87
N LEU A 192 -8.98 -2.75 -1.66
CA LEU A 192 -8.27 -3.67 -0.79
C LEU A 192 -9.22 -4.73 -0.20
N GLN A 193 -10.45 -4.36 0.17
CA GLN A 193 -11.41 -5.34 0.70
C GLN A 193 -11.70 -6.45 -0.31
N ARG A 194 -11.92 -6.12 -1.59
CA ARG A 194 -12.16 -7.14 -2.62
C ARG A 194 -10.93 -7.99 -2.88
N SER A 195 -9.75 -7.37 -2.87
CA SER A 195 -8.47 -8.05 -2.96
C SER A 195 -8.29 -9.04 -1.80
N LEU A 196 -8.64 -8.64 -0.57
CA LEU A 196 -8.65 -9.48 0.63
C LEU A 196 -9.63 -10.65 0.53
N ASP A 197 -10.84 -10.41 0.01
CA ASP A 197 -11.84 -11.45 -0.15
C ASP A 197 -11.34 -12.54 -1.12
N VAL A 198 -10.69 -12.14 -2.21
CA VAL A 198 -10.04 -13.07 -3.15
C VAL A 198 -8.86 -13.78 -2.49
N THR A 199 -8.02 -13.08 -1.73
CA THR A 199 -6.93 -13.71 -0.96
C THR A 199 -7.46 -14.78 -0.01
N LYS A 200 -8.50 -14.48 0.79
CA LYS A 200 -9.12 -15.45 1.71
C LYS A 200 -9.64 -16.68 0.97
N GLN A 201 -10.27 -16.48 -0.20
CA GLN A 201 -10.75 -17.58 -1.03
C GLN A 201 -9.59 -18.46 -1.52
N ILE A 202 -8.50 -17.86 -2.05
CA ILE A 202 -7.32 -18.60 -2.51
C ILE A 202 -6.67 -19.38 -1.38
N MET A 203 -6.56 -18.78 -0.20
CA MET A 203 -6.00 -19.43 0.99
C MET A 203 -6.85 -20.62 1.44
N ALA A 204 -8.19 -20.46 1.43
CA ALA A 204 -9.11 -21.55 1.70
C ALA A 204 -8.96 -22.68 0.67
N ASP A 205 -8.89 -22.36 -0.63
CA ASP A 205 -8.75 -23.34 -1.71
C ASP A 205 -7.40 -24.09 -1.66
N ALA A 206 -6.34 -23.42 -1.20
CA ALA A 206 -5.02 -24.02 -1.01
C ALA A 206 -4.86 -24.78 0.31
N CYS A 207 -5.89 -24.82 1.17
CA CYS A 207 -5.79 -25.28 2.56
C CYS A 207 -4.61 -24.65 3.33
N LEU A 208 -4.39 -23.35 3.13
CA LEU A 208 -3.36 -22.57 3.82
C LEU A 208 -4.04 -21.61 4.80
N PRO A 209 -3.99 -21.87 6.11
CA PRO A 209 -4.58 -20.95 7.07
C PRO A 209 -3.79 -19.64 7.16
N LEU A 210 -4.50 -18.52 7.26
CA LEU A 210 -3.95 -17.19 7.50
C LEU A 210 -3.50 -17.03 8.95
N GLY A 211 -2.33 -16.45 9.14
CA GLY A 211 -1.84 -16.00 10.43
C GLY A 211 -2.67 -14.83 10.97
N PRO A 212 -2.70 -14.62 12.30
CA PRO A 212 -3.38 -13.48 12.93
C PRO A 212 -2.65 -12.15 12.76
N VAL A 213 -1.43 -12.16 12.21
CA VAL A 213 -0.55 -11.00 12.06
C VAL A 213 -0.70 -10.39 10.67
N VAL A 214 -0.57 -9.06 10.60
CA VAL A 214 -0.53 -8.29 9.36
C VAL A 214 0.68 -7.36 9.34
N PHE A 215 1.54 -7.62 8.37
CA PHE A 215 2.51 -6.71 7.76
C PHE A 215 2.24 -6.75 6.24
N ASN A 216 2.54 -5.66 5.54
CA ASN A 216 2.10 -5.48 4.16
C ASN A 216 3.26 -5.03 3.27
N GLN A 217 3.05 -5.07 1.96
CA GLN A 217 3.96 -4.47 0.99
C GLN A 217 4.30 -3.00 1.32
N GLU A 218 5.59 -2.67 1.22
CA GLU A 218 6.23 -1.41 1.59
C GLU A 218 5.99 -1.02 3.05
N GLY A 219 5.62 -1.99 3.90
CA GLY A 219 5.07 -1.82 5.23
C GLY A 219 4.09 -0.66 5.34
N GLN A 220 3.20 -0.56 4.35
CA GLN A 220 2.12 0.44 4.34
C GLN A 220 1.28 0.30 5.61
N ALA A 221 1.22 1.38 6.39
CA ALA A 221 0.57 1.41 7.70
C ALA A 221 -0.09 2.75 7.99
N GLY A 222 -1.08 2.71 8.89
CA GLY A 222 -1.92 3.83 9.30
C GLY A 222 -3.13 3.32 10.08
N GLU A 223 -3.91 4.22 10.67
CA GLU A 223 -5.10 3.86 11.47
C GLU A 223 -6.13 3.07 10.66
N GLY A 224 -6.42 3.49 9.42
CA GLY A 224 -7.41 2.78 8.59
C GLY A 224 -7.01 1.36 8.20
N ARG A 225 -5.70 1.10 8.09
CA ARG A 225 -5.18 -0.26 7.90
C ARG A 225 -5.39 -1.12 9.16
N GLN A 226 -5.16 -0.56 10.34
CA GLN A 226 -5.43 -1.25 11.61
C GLN A 226 -6.92 -1.52 11.79
N ASP A 227 -7.80 -0.57 11.46
CA ASP A 227 -9.24 -0.80 11.50
C ASP A 227 -9.65 -1.93 10.54
N LEU A 228 -9.19 -1.90 9.28
CA LEU A 228 -9.53 -2.91 8.28
C LEU A 228 -9.09 -4.32 8.68
N LEU A 229 -7.89 -4.49 9.24
CA LEU A 229 -7.44 -5.83 9.64
C LEU A 229 -8.29 -6.39 10.80
N VAL A 230 -8.66 -5.54 11.76
CA VAL A 230 -9.42 -5.97 12.94
C VAL A 230 -10.81 -6.40 12.52
N GLN A 231 -11.46 -5.59 11.68
CA GLN A 231 -12.74 -5.97 11.06
C GLN A 231 -12.57 -7.28 10.27
N GLY A 232 -11.53 -7.39 9.45
CA GLY A 232 -11.23 -8.56 8.64
C GLY A 232 -10.91 -9.85 9.40
N GLY A 233 -10.79 -9.80 10.73
CA GLY A 233 -10.61 -10.96 11.61
C GLY A 233 -9.18 -11.16 12.12
N TRP A 234 -8.20 -10.44 11.59
CA TRP A 234 -6.82 -10.43 12.10
C TRP A 234 -6.75 -9.79 13.49
N LYS A 235 -5.63 -10.00 14.19
CA LYS A 235 -5.49 -9.62 15.61
C LYS A 235 -4.30 -8.71 15.87
N VAL A 236 -3.22 -8.83 15.11
CA VAL A 236 -1.96 -8.15 15.38
C VAL A 236 -1.51 -7.37 14.15
N GLY A 237 -1.34 -6.07 14.32
CA GLY A 237 -0.64 -5.22 13.37
C GLY A 237 0.86 -5.16 13.65
N VAL A 238 1.68 -5.15 12.60
CA VAL A 238 3.09 -4.77 12.71
C VAL A 238 3.28 -3.37 12.14
N PHE A 239 3.66 -2.42 12.98
CA PHE A 239 3.97 -1.04 12.57
C PHE A 239 5.48 -0.90 12.33
N PRO A 240 5.92 -0.37 11.18
CA PRO A 240 7.35 -0.24 10.90
C PRO A 240 8.04 0.75 11.83
N LYS A 241 9.19 0.36 12.39
CA LYS A 241 9.97 1.20 13.31
C LYS A 241 10.36 2.55 12.70
N ASN A 242 10.70 2.58 11.42
CA ASN A 242 11.20 3.80 10.80
C ASN A 242 10.03 4.75 10.54
N LEU A 243 8.83 4.23 10.26
CA LEU A 243 7.61 5.04 10.18
C LEU A 243 7.23 5.58 11.57
N TRP A 244 7.32 4.75 12.61
CA TRP A 244 7.11 5.19 13.99
C TRP A 244 8.05 6.34 14.36
N LYS A 245 9.36 6.15 14.17
CA LYS A 245 10.38 7.19 14.41
C LYS A 245 10.21 8.42 13.52
N TYR A 246 9.65 8.23 12.33
CA TYR A 246 9.38 9.34 11.42
C TYR A 246 8.33 10.30 11.98
N GLN A 247 7.35 9.77 12.72
CA GLN A 247 6.22 10.53 13.28
C GLN A 247 6.40 10.88 14.77
N HIS A 248 7.23 10.14 15.50
CA HIS A 248 7.47 10.27 16.93
C HIS A 248 8.97 10.26 17.25
N LYS A 249 9.71 11.18 16.64
CA LYS A 249 11.12 11.43 16.94
C LYS A 249 11.33 11.53 18.45
N GLY A 250 12.39 10.91 19.00
CA GLY A 250 12.66 10.89 20.43
C GLY A 250 12.24 9.60 21.14
N ASP A 251 11.42 8.75 20.51
CA ASP A 251 11.19 7.36 20.94
C ASP A 251 12.29 6.45 20.35
N ASP A 252 13.55 6.75 20.71
CA ASP A 252 14.70 6.38 19.88
C ASP A 252 15.17 4.93 20.03
N SER A 253 14.63 4.20 21.01
CA SER A 253 14.78 2.75 21.18
C SER A 253 14.12 2.40 22.49
N ASN A 254 13.27 1.37 22.52
CA ASN A 254 12.52 0.87 23.68
C ASN A 254 11.04 1.27 23.70
N TRP A 255 10.36 1.22 22.56
CA TRP A 255 8.91 1.21 22.56
C TRP A 255 8.39 0.03 23.40
N TRP A 256 7.20 0.18 23.95
CA TRP A 256 6.58 -0.85 24.74
C TRP A 256 6.32 -2.09 23.86
N PRO A 257 6.48 -3.32 24.36
CA PRO A 257 6.39 -4.53 23.54
C PRO A 257 5.05 -4.79 22.87
N LEU A 258 3.97 -4.13 23.32
CA LEU A 258 2.60 -4.33 22.82
C LEU A 258 1.75 -3.08 22.95
N TYR A 259 1.16 -2.60 21.86
CA TYR A 259 0.20 -1.51 21.87
C TYR A 259 -1.21 -1.98 21.51
N SER A 260 -2.23 -1.21 21.83
CA SER A 260 -3.61 -1.38 21.39
C SER A 260 -3.96 -0.27 20.39
N SER A 261 -4.54 -0.63 19.25
CA SER A 261 -4.96 0.31 18.22
C SER A 261 -6.17 -0.27 17.46
N GLU A 262 -7.21 0.54 17.29
CA GLU A 262 -8.49 0.19 16.63
C GLU A 262 -9.08 -1.16 17.08
N GLY A 263 -8.98 -1.48 18.37
CA GLY A 263 -9.48 -2.73 18.96
C GLY A 263 -8.58 -3.97 18.76
N GLY A 264 -7.46 -3.84 18.04
CA GLY A 264 -6.45 -4.89 17.86
C GLY A 264 -5.16 -4.64 18.62
N ASP A 265 -4.27 -5.62 18.59
CA ASP A 265 -2.89 -5.49 19.07
C ASP A 265 -2.01 -4.85 17.98
N LEU A 266 -0.94 -4.19 18.42
CA LEU A 266 0.06 -3.56 17.56
C LEU A 266 1.46 -3.80 18.13
N VAL A 267 2.38 -4.30 17.31
CA VAL A 267 3.80 -4.43 17.62
C VAL A 267 4.58 -3.47 16.72
N VAL A 268 5.50 -2.70 17.29
CA VAL A 268 6.45 -1.90 16.51
C VAL A 268 7.68 -2.74 16.22
N GLY A 269 8.08 -2.83 14.95
CA GLY A 269 9.19 -3.68 14.53
C GLY A 269 9.91 -3.17 13.28
N PRO A 270 11.19 -3.52 13.08
CA PRO A 270 12.03 -4.33 13.96
C PRO A 270 12.66 -3.51 15.10
N GLY A 271 13.20 -4.15 16.13
CA GLY A 271 13.94 -3.50 17.21
C GLY A 271 13.76 -4.17 18.57
N GLY A 272 14.55 -3.72 19.55
CA GLY A 272 14.34 -4.06 20.96
C GLY A 272 13.11 -3.34 21.53
N VAL A 273 12.71 -3.75 22.73
CA VAL A 273 11.54 -3.21 23.45
C VAL A 273 11.96 -2.70 24.83
N ASP A 274 11.08 -1.95 25.48
CA ASP A 274 11.29 -1.44 26.83
C ASP A 274 11.72 -2.53 27.83
N PRO A 275 12.94 -2.47 28.40
CA PRO A 275 13.39 -3.44 29.39
C PRO A 275 12.52 -3.44 30.65
N ALA A 276 11.77 -2.37 30.93
CA ALA A 276 10.80 -2.32 32.03
C ALA A 276 9.67 -3.33 31.87
N ALA A 277 9.42 -3.84 30.65
CA ALA A 277 8.46 -4.92 30.42
C ALA A 277 8.97 -6.31 30.86
N GLY A 278 10.26 -6.44 31.21
CA GLY A 278 10.84 -7.71 31.67
C GLY A 278 11.01 -8.76 30.56
N VAL A 279 11.08 -8.32 29.30
CA VAL A 279 11.31 -9.15 28.12
C VAL A 279 12.37 -8.51 27.22
N GLN A 280 13.01 -9.34 26.39
CA GLN A 280 13.97 -8.94 25.38
C GLN A 280 13.48 -9.45 24.03
N VAL A 281 13.62 -8.61 23.01
CA VAL A 281 13.23 -8.93 21.64
C VAL A 281 14.42 -8.67 20.73
N ALA A 282 14.75 -9.65 19.91
CA ALA A 282 15.66 -9.53 18.78
C ALA A 282 14.89 -9.83 17.49
N TRP A 283 15.28 -9.18 16.41
CA TRP A 283 14.76 -9.49 15.08
C TRP A 283 15.87 -10.11 14.28
N HIS A 284 15.71 -11.37 13.92
CA HIS A 284 16.72 -12.08 13.13
C HIS A 284 16.55 -11.82 11.63
N PHE A 285 15.37 -11.35 11.20
CA PHE A 285 15.13 -10.80 9.87
C PHE A 285 13.90 -9.88 9.88
N PHE A 286 13.97 -8.76 9.17
CA PHE A 286 12.84 -7.86 8.90
C PHE A 286 13.21 -7.02 7.70
N ASP A 287 12.98 -7.55 6.51
CA ASP A 287 13.30 -6.90 5.26
C ASP A 287 12.63 -7.66 4.09
N ASP A 288 12.96 -7.21 2.88
CA ASP A 288 12.70 -7.86 1.61
C ASP A 288 13.33 -9.27 1.57
N GLY A 289 12.48 -10.29 1.65
CA GLY A 289 12.85 -11.69 1.71
C GLY A 289 13.55 -12.18 0.44
N GLU A 290 13.24 -11.60 -0.71
CA GLU A 290 13.89 -11.89 -1.98
C GLU A 290 15.39 -11.57 -1.98
N LEU A 291 15.86 -10.69 -1.09
CA LEU A 291 17.25 -10.30 -0.98
C LEU A 291 18.07 -11.23 -0.08
N ARG A 292 17.42 -12.07 0.75
CA ARG A 292 18.11 -12.87 1.78
C ARG A 292 19.00 -13.95 1.18
N ALA A 293 18.47 -14.68 0.20
CA ALA A 293 19.15 -15.79 -0.46
C ALA A 293 19.91 -15.37 -1.73
N ALA A 294 19.69 -14.17 -2.27
CA ALA A 294 20.40 -13.68 -3.46
C ALA A 294 21.91 -13.49 -3.19
N PRO A 295 22.82 -13.51 -4.17
CA PRO A 295 24.25 -13.24 -3.94
C PRO A 295 24.51 -11.83 -3.37
N LYS A 296 25.60 -11.66 -2.60
CA LYS A 296 26.07 -10.32 -2.16
C LYS A 296 27.06 -9.73 -3.18
N THR A 297 26.93 -8.43 -3.44
CA THR A 297 27.92 -7.60 -4.11
C THR A 297 28.62 -6.71 -3.06
N PRO A 298 29.70 -5.97 -3.41
CA PRO A 298 30.26 -4.95 -2.52
C PRO A 298 29.24 -3.91 -2.05
N ASN A 299 28.15 -3.78 -2.81
CA ASN A 299 27.04 -2.89 -2.55
C ASN A 299 25.82 -3.71 -2.10
N GLY A 300 25.95 -4.64 -1.15
CA GLY A 300 24.78 -5.38 -0.64
C GLY A 300 24.19 -6.46 -1.57
N PRO A 301 23.02 -7.01 -1.20
CA PRO A 301 22.37 -8.12 -1.92
C PRO A 301 22.01 -7.74 -3.36
N LEU A 302 22.07 -8.70 -4.27
CA LEU A 302 21.65 -8.49 -5.64
C LEU A 302 20.11 -8.50 -5.74
N ASN A 303 19.53 -7.44 -6.31
CA ASN A 303 18.09 -7.30 -6.46
C ASN A 303 17.51 -8.21 -7.56
N PRO A 304 16.21 -8.55 -7.51
CA PRO A 304 15.51 -9.29 -8.55
C PRO A 304 15.63 -8.72 -9.98
N TYR A 305 15.95 -7.44 -10.15
CA TYR A 305 16.31 -6.85 -11.44
C TYR A 305 17.48 -7.54 -12.16
N PHE A 306 18.29 -8.30 -11.42
CA PHE A 306 19.42 -9.07 -11.94
C PHE A 306 19.21 -10.58 -11.81
N ALA A 307 17.96 -11.04 -11.68
CA ALA A 307 17.58 -12.44 -11.74
C ALA A 307 18.25 -13.26 -12.87
N PRO A 308 18.49 -12.71 -14.08
CA PRO A 308 19.18 -13.45 -15.15
C PRO A 308 20.64 -13.81 -14.87
N GLU A 309 21.26 -13.13 -13.91
CA GLU A 309 22.69 -13.19 -13.62
C GLU A 309 22.99 -13.88 -12.28
N ALA A 310 21.97 -14.26 -11.52
CA ALA A 310 22.11 -14.84 -10.20
C ALA A 310 21.23 -16.06 -10.00
N ALA A 311 21.70 -16.94 -9.12
CA ALA A 311 20.93 -17.99 -8.49
C ALA A 311 21.02 -17.80 -6.98
N ALA A 312 20.28 -18.59 -6.22
CA ALA A 312 20.42 -18.63 -4.76
C ALA A 312 21.91 -18.83 -4.36
N ASP A 313 22.38 -18.10 -3.37
CA ASP A 313 23.73 -18.19 -2.82
C ASP A 313 23.75 -19.10 -1.58
N PRO A 314 24.26 -20.35 -1.69
CA PRO A 314 24.27 -21.29 -0.58
C PRO A 314 25.06 -20.79 0.63
N ALA A 315 26.09 -19.97 0.42
CA ALA A 315 26.90 -19.44 1.51
C ALA A 315 26.10 -18.45 2.37
N ARG A 316 25.25 -17.62 1.74
CA ARG A 316 24.37 -16.68 2.46
C ARG A 316 23.21 -17.34 3.19
N ILE A 317 22.66 -18.41 2.59
CA ILE A 317 21.64 -19.24 3.24
C ILE A 317 22.24 -19.90 4.48
N LYS A 318 23.44 -20.47 4.35
CA LYS A 318 24.18 -21.04 5.48
C LYS A 318 24.55 -19.99 6.53
N GLU A 319 25.00 -18.80 6.12
CA GLU A 319 25.29 -17.68 7.03
C GLU A 319 24.06 -17.35 7.89
N TYR A 320 22.88 -17.34 7.29
CA TYR A 320 21.62 -17.08 8.00
C TYR A 320 21.26 -18.20 8.96
N GLU A 321 21.32 -19.45 8.51
CA GLU A 321 21.06 -20.63 9.35
C GLU A 321 22.00 -20.67 10.57
N ASP A 322 23.29 -20.37 10.38
CA ASP A 322 24.28 -20.30 11.46
C ASP A 322 23.95 -19.16 12.47
N GLN A 323 23.40 -18.03 12.01
CA GLN A 323 22.93 -16.95 12.90
C GLN A 323 21.76 -17.38 13.77
N LEU A 324 20.79 -18.12 13.20
CA LEU A 324 19.65 -18.65 13.95
C LEU A 324 20.06 -19.71 14.97
N ILE A 325 20.98 -20.61 14.60
CA ILE A 325 21.59 -21.58 15.52
C ILE A 325 22.27 -20.87 16.70
N ALA A 326 22.98 -19.77 16.44
CA ALA A 326 23.63 -18.99 17.48
C ALA A 326 22.61 -18.36 18.45
N LEU A 327 21.52 -17.77 17.93
CA LEU A 327 20.44 -17.22 18.76
C LEU A 327 19.78 -18.32 19.63
N GLU A 328 19.47 -19.47 19.05
CA GLU A 328 18.88 -20.59 19.81
C GLU A 328 19.83 -21.05 20.94
N LYS A 329 21.12 -21.19 20.64
CA LYS A 329 22.16 -21.55 21.63
C LYS A 329 22.30 -20.51 22.75
N ASP A 330 22.08 -19.24 22.44
CA ASP A 330 22.07 -18.11 23.39
C ASP A 330 20.76 -18.00 24.19
N GLY A 331 19.86 -18.98 24.03
CA GLY A 331 18.63 -19.13 24.79
C GLY A 331 17.48 -18.25 24.28
N TRP A 332 17.58 -17.73 23.06
CA TRP A 332 16.46 -17.03 22.42
C TRP A 332 15.39 -18.03 21.97
N TYR A 333 14.13 -17.68 22.17
CA TYR A 333 13.02 -18.44 21.60
C TYR A 333 12.71 -17.90 20.21
N LEU A 334 13.12 -18.63 19.17
CA LEU A 334 12.85 -18.31 17.77
C LEU A 334 11.39 -18.63 17.47
N THR A 335 10.57 -17.59 17.36
CA THR A 335 9.10 -17.72 17.36
C THR A 335 8.45 -16.74 16.41
N ARG A 336 7.17 -16.99 16.15
CA ARG A 336 6.29 -16.16 15.32
C ARG A 336 5.75 -14.98 16.10
N ILE A 337 5.36 -13.90 15.42
CA ILE A 337 4.87 -12.68 16.06
C ILE A 337 3.55 -12.94 16.80
N GLY A 338 2.62 -13.71 16.24
CA GLY A 338 1.39 -14.10 16.93
C GLY A 338 1.67 -14.81 18.26
N ASP A 339 2.62 -15.74 18.28
CA ASP A 339 3.04 -16.44 19.50
C ASP A 339 3.66 -15.48 20.51
N TYR A 340 4.55 -14.58 20.07
CA TYR A 340 5.13 -13.55 20.93
C TYR A 340 4.06 -12.75 21.66
N VAL A 341 3.04 -12.24 20.97
CA VAL A 341 1.93 -11.51 21.59
C VAL A 341 1.19 -12.37 22.62
N ARG A 342 0.95 -13.65 22.34
CA ARG A 342 0.33 -14.57 23.32
C ARG A 342 1.18 -14.76 24.57
N HIS A 343 2.50 -14.91 24.41
CA HIS A 343 3.42 -15.01 25.53
C HIS A 343 3.43 -13.75 26.39
N LEU A 344 3.40 -12.56 25.78
CA LEU A 344 3.29 -11.29 26.51
C LEU A 344 2.01 -11.22 27.34
N LYS A 345 0.87 -11.56 26.73
CA LYS A 345 -0.44 -11.55 27.40
C LYS A 345 -0.49 -12.57 28.54
N ALA A 346 0.01 -13.78 28.33
CA ALA A 346 0.10 -14.80 29.38
C ALA A 346 1.01 -14.37 30.55
N LYS A 347 2.04 -13.57 30.27
CA LYS A 347 2.92 -12.96 31.29
C LYS A 347 2.24 -11.79 32.04
N GLY A 348 1.10 -11.30 31.58
CA GLY A 348 0.41 -10.14 32.15
C GLY A 348 0.96 -8.79 31.66
N ILE A 349 1.70 -8.75 30.55
CA ILE A 349 2.12 -7.50 29.92
C ILE A 349 0.90 -6.90 29.20
N ALA A 350 0.38 -5.81 29.75
CA ALA A 350 -0.75 -5.09 29.17
C ALA A 350 -0.33 -4.30 27.92
N ALA A 351 -1.24 -4.21 26.95
CA ALA A 351 -1.07 -3.34 25.80
C ALA A 351 -1.19 -1.87 26.24
N LYS A 352 -0.32 -0.98 25.73
CA LYS A 352 -0.47 0.48 25.91
C LYS A 352 -1.28 1.07 24.75
N PRO A 353 -2.06 2.15 24.93
CA PRO A 353 -2.65 2.86 23.80
C PRO A 353 -1.58 3.32 22.82
N ALA A 354 -1.75 3.04 21.52
CA ALA A 354 -0.89 3.62 20.50
C ALA A 354 -1.07 5.16 20.45
N PRO A 355 0.00 5.93 20.19
CA PRO A 355 -0.15 7.35 19.84
C PRO A 355 -0.89 7.48 18.49
N PRO A 356 -1.25 8.70 18.05
CA PRO A 356 -1.80 8.90 16.71
C PRO A 356 -0.83 8.40 15.63
N LEU A 357 -1.31 7.56 14.70
CA LEU A 357 -0.51 6.96 13.64
C LEU A 357 -0.97 7.47 12.27
N LEU A 358 -0.16 8.33 11.66
CA LEU A 358 -0.41 8.81 10.30
C LEU A 358 -0.09 7.73 9.25
N ASP A 359 -0.73 7.84 8.10
CA ASP A 359 -0.43 6.98 6.95
C ASP A 359 1.03 7.14 6.48
N GLY A 360 1.66 6.02 6.15
CA GLY A 360 2.98 6.02 5.53
C GLY A 360 3.51 4.62 5.22
N THR A 361 4.80 4.57 4.87
CA THR A 361 5.50 3.34 4.49
C THR A 361 6.70 3.09 5.39
N TRP A 362 7.22 1.86 5.36
CA TRP A 362 8.25 1.38 6.26
C TRP A 362 9.62 2.03 6.19
N GLN A 363 9.91 2.80 5.13
CA GLN A 363 11.19 3.49 4.95
C GLN A 363 10.99 5.00 4.74
N ALA A 364 10.06 5.58 5.51
CA ALA A 364 9.68 7.00 5.41
C ALA A 364 10.85 8.01 5.28
N PRO A 365 12.03 7.85 5.93
CA PRO A 365 13.17 8.74 5.70
C PRO A 365 13.73 8.73 4.26
N SER A 366 13.67 7.57 3.58
CA SER A 366 14.11 7.42 2.19
C SER A 366 13.00 7.75 1.19
N THR A 367 11.73 7.60 1.63
CA THR A 367 10.55 7.70 0.77
C THR A 367 9.75 8.99 0.95
N ASN A 368 10.16 9.83 1.90
CA ASN A 368 9.43 11.00 2.37
C ASN A 368 7.97 10.63 2.66
N SER A 369 7.77 9.66 3.56
CA SER A 369 6.49 8.95 3.74
C SER A 369 6.05 8.28 2.42
N VAL A 370 4.94 8.70 1.82
CA VAL A 370 4.39 8.15 0.57
C VAL A 370 4.82 8.91 -0.69
N HIS A 371 5.57 10.01 -0.56
CA HIS A 371 5.82 10.92 -1.68
C HIS A 371 6.54 10.25 -2.87
N LYS A 372 7.42 9.28 -2.62
CA LYS A 372 8.08 8.51 -3.70
C LYS A 372 7.14 7.78 -4.64
N TRP A 373 5.92 7.49 -4.22
CA TRP A 373 4.92 6.83 -5.07
C TRP A 373 3.82 7.76 -5.57
N MET A 374 3.87 9.04 -5.18
CA MET A 374 2.78 9.99 -5.36
C MET A 374 3.28 11.41 -5.63
N GLY A 375 4.30 11.55 -6.47
CA GLY A 375 4.73 12.84 -7.00
C GLY A 375 6.22 13.14 -6.88
N SER A 376 7.04 12.27 -6.29
CA SER A 376 8.48 12.51 -6.20
C SER A 376 9.20 11.81 -7.34
N ALA A 377 10.30 12.41 -7.80
CA ALA A 377 11.18 11.74 -8.74
C ALA A 377 12.10 10.73 -8.02
N GLY A 378 12.58 9.74 -8.76
CA GLY A 378 13.42 8.68 -8.22
C GLY A 378 14.80 9.19 -7.83
N ILE A 379 15.51 8.37 -7.08
CA ILE A 379 16.84 8.67 -6.54
C ILE A 379 17.92 8.45 -7.61
N LEU A 380 17.76 7.46 -8.49
CA LEU A 380 18.82 6.94 -9.36
C LEU A 380 18.68 7.31 -10.83
N ALA A 381 17.45 7.31 -11.34
CA ALA A 381 17.15 7.60 -12.73
C ALA A 381 15.93 8.53 -12.82
N PRO A 382 16.06 9.79 -12.36
CA PRO A 382 14.92 10.69 -12.33
C PRO A 382 14.32 10.90 -13.73
N GLY A 383 13.07 11.31 -13.81
CA GLY A 383 12.40 11.57 -15.09
C GLY A 383 11.92 10.32 -15.84
N VAL A 384 12.05 9.14 -15.22
CA VAL A 384 11.34 7.93 -15.66
C VAL A 384 9.96 7.86 -15.01
N GLU A 385 9.85 8.40 -13.79
CA GLU A 385 8.65 8.36 -12.98
C GLU A 385 7.49 9.11 -13.65
N ALA A 386 6.28 8.58 -13.47
CA ALA A 386 5.06 9.17 -14.00
C ALA A 386 3.90 8.98 -13.01
N ASP A 387 4.18 9.16 -11.72
CA ASP A 387 3.29 8.84 -10.60
C ASP A 387 1.90 9.42 -10.82
N ASN A 388 1.81 10.71 -11.18
CA ASN A 388 0.52 11.36 -11.41
C ASN A 388 -0.26 10.66 -12.54
N VAL A 389 0.40 10.32 -13.65
CA VAL A 389 -0.23 9.64 -14.80
C VAL A 389 -0.69 8.23 -14.42
N VAL A 390 0.16 7.47 -13.71
CA VAL A 390 -0.17 6.11 -13.25
C VAL A 390 -1.35 6.15 -12.28
N ARG A 391 -1.29 7.00 -11.25
CA ARG A 391 -2.28 7.05 -10.17
C ARG A 391 -3.61 7.65 -10.60
N THR A 392 -3.61 8.70 -11.43
CA THR A 392 -4.86 9.22 -12.04
C THR A 392 -5.47 8.20 -13.00
N GLY A 393 -4.64 7.51 -13.79
CA GLY A 393 -5.06 6.42 -14.66
C GLY A 393 -5.71 5.27 -13.88
N ASN A 394 -5.13 4.89 -12.72
CA ASN A 394 -5.71 3.88 -11.83
C ASN A 394 -7.11 4.29 -11.36
N VAL A 395 -7.32 5.57 -10.99
CA VAL A 395 -8.62 6.08 -10.52
C VAL A 395 -9.67 6.07 -11.62
N VAL A 396 -9.30 6.44 -12.84
CA VAL A 396 -10.20 6.38 -14.00
C VAL A 396 -10.58 4.93 -14.32
N ALA A 397 -9.59 4.03 -14.39
CA ALA A 397 -9.80 2.60 -14.64
C ALA A 397 -10.71 1.99 -13.56
N ARG A 398 -10.42 2.25 -12.28
CA ARG A 398 -11.23 1.85 -11.14
C ARG A 398 -12.69 2.29 -11.28
N THR A 399 -12.92 3.55 -11.62
CA THR A 399 -14.28 4.10 -11.75
C THR A 399 -15.12 3.30 -12.75
N GLN A 400 -14.52 2.89 -13.88
CA GLN A 400 -15.21 2.06 -14.87
C GLN A 400 -15.47 0.64 -14.35
N VAL A 401 -14.51 0.01 -13.68
CA VAL A 401 -14.66 -1.34 -13.11
C VAL A 401 -15.75 -1.38 -12.04
N VAL A 402 -15.80 -0.38 -11.14
CA VAL A 402 -16.86 -0.28 -10.13
C VAL A 402 -18.22 -0.02 -10.78
N ALA A 403 -18.28 0.83 -11.83
CA ALA A 403 -19.53 1.06 -12.56
C ALA A 403 -20.08 -0.22 -13.22
N LEU A 404 -19.22 -1.01 -13.86
CA LEU A 404 -19.57 -2.34 -14.39
C LEU A 404 -20.08 -3.29 -13.32
N GLN A 405 -19.45 -3.30 -12.15
CA GLN A 405 -19.94 -4.08 -11.00
C GLN A 405 -21.38 -3.70 -10.65
N ARG A 406 -21.68 -2.40 -10.50
CA ARG A 406 -23.05 -1.95 -10.13
C ARG A 406 -24.08 -2.29 -11.22
N VAL A 407 -23.72 -2.12 -12.50
CA VAL A 407 -24.61 -2.50 -13.62
C VAL A 407 -24.87 -4.01 -13.65
N LEU A 408 -23.84 -4.84 -13.49
CA LEU A 408 -24.01 -6.28 -13.44
C LEU A 408 -24.86 -6.74 -12.26
N ASP A 409 -24.69 -6.11 -11.10
CA ASP A 409 -25.51 -6.41 -9.91
C ASP A 409 -26.99 -6.07 -10.14
N ALA A 410 -27.26 -4.96 -10.83
CA ALA A 410 -28.63 -4.53 -11.15
C ALA A 410 -29.35 -5.49 -12.12
N ILE A 411 -28.65 -6.04 -13.11
CA ILE A 411 -29.27 -6.87 -14.17
C ILE A 411 -29.18 -8.38 -13.92
N ALA A 412 -28.43 -8.82 -12.91
CA ALA A 412 -28.14 -10.25 -12.68
C ALA A 412 -29.40 -11.10 -12.48
N LYS A 413 -30.49 -10.50 -11.98
CA LYS A 413 -31.79 -11.20 -11.78
C LYS A 413 -32.51 -11.49 -13.09
N ASP A 414 -32.48 -10.54 -14.03
CA ASP A 414 -33.21 -10.62 -15.29
C ASP A 414 -32.40 -11.32 -16.40
N HIS A 415 -31.07 -11.34 -16.27
CA HIS A 415 -30.15 -11.93 -17.26
C HIS A 415 -29.13 -12.92 -16.65
N PRO A 416 -29.54 -13.95 -15.89
CA PRO A 416 -28.64 -14.74 -15.04
C PRO A 416 -27.51 -15.46 -15.79
N ILE A 417 -27.77 -15.99 -17.00
CA ILE A 417 -26.77 -16.72 -17.79
C ILE A 417 -25.69 -15.78 -18.33
N LYS A 418 -26.09 -14.66 -18.95
CA LYS A 418 -25.14 -13.66 -19.46
C LYS A 418 -24.40 -12.98 -18.33
N ALA A 419 -25.09 -12.64 -17.24
CA ALA A 419 -24.50 -12.05 -16.05
C ALA A 419 -23.37 -12.91 -15.48
N LYS A 420 -23.48 -14.24 -15.52
CA LYS A 420 -22.38 -15.13 -15.10
C LYS A 420 -21.13 -14.99 -15.98
N ALA A 421 -21.30 -14.93 -17.31
CA ALA A 421 -20.17 -14.77 -18.23
C ALA A 421 -19.52 -13.38 -18.09
N TRP A 422 -20.32 -12.33 -17.97
CA TRP A 422 -19.83 -10.98 -17.73
C TRP A 422 -19.17 -10.83 -16.35
N ARG A 423 -19.64 -11.55 -15.33
CA ARG A 423 -19.00 -11.57 -14.02
C ARG A 423 -17.56 -12.07 -14.11
N ALA A 424 -17.30 -13.14 -14.85
CA ALA A 424 -15.95 -13.63 -15.05
C ALA A 424 -15.03 -12.61 -15.75
N GLN A 425 -15.57 -11.85 -16.71
CA GLN A 425 -14.83 -10.75 -17.35
C GLN A 425 -14.55 -9.60 -16.36
N LEU A 426 -15.54 -9.24 -15.55
CA LEU A 426 -15.37 -8.23 -14.49
C LEU A 426 -14.36 -8.67 -13.43
N ASP A 427 -14.36 -9.93 -13.01
CA ASP A 427 -13.39 -10.47 -12.06
C ASP A 427 -11.97 -10.40 -12.64
N ALA A 428 -11.82 -10.64 -13.94
CA ALA A 428 -10.55 -10.43 -14.64
C ALA A 428 -10.14 -8.95 -14.68
N LEU A 429 -11.10 -8.02 -14.84
CA LEU A 429 -10.82 -6.58 -14.76
C LEU A 429 -10.38 -6.15 -13.36
N TRP A 430 -11.01 -6.65 -12.30
CA TRP A 430 -10.60 -6.41 -10.92
C TRP A 430 -9.17 -6.89 -10.68
N ARG A 431 -8.83 -8.11 -11.11
CA ARG A 431 -7.46 -8.64 -11.01
C ARG A 431 -6.47 -7.77 -11.78
N LYS A 432 -6.77 -7.38 -13.03
CA LYS A 432 -5.93 -6.44 -13.79
C LYS A 432 -5.76 -5.11 -13.05
N LEU A 433 -6.84 -4.57 -12.47
CA LEU A 433 -6.81 -3.32 -11.71
C LEU A 433 -5.86 -3.41 -10.51
N TRP A 434 -5.94 -4.48 -9.72
CA TRP A 434 -5.05 -4.67 -8.58
C TRP A 434 -3.58 -4.76 -8.99
N ARG A 435 -3.28 -5.38 -10.14
CA ARG A 435 -1.90 -5.43 -10.67
C ARG A 435 -1.36 -4.06 -11.08
N VAL A 436 -2.17 -3.21 -11.69
CA VAL A 436 -1.72 -1.84 -12.06
C VAL A 436 -1.72 -0.87 -10.87
N GLN A 437 -2.31 -1.27 -9.74
CA GLN A 437 -2.25 -0.56 -8.47
C GLN A 437 -1.01 -0.93 -7.63
N VAL A 438 -0.17 -1.86 -8.09
CA VAL A 438 1.08 -2.25 -7.41
C VAL A 438 1.97 -1.03 -7.15
N SER A 439 2.69 -1.03 -6.03
CA SER A 439 3.59 0.06 -5.64
C SER A 439 4.69 0.28 -6.67
N ASP A 440 5.27 -0.79 -7.21
CA ASP A 440 6.39 -0.72 -8.15
C ASP A 440 6.05 -0.07 -9.51
N CYS A 441 4.77 0.02 -9.89
CA CYS A 441 4.35 0.83 -11.05
C CYS A 441 4.69 2.33 -10.90
N SER A 442 4.96 2.79 -9.68
CA SER A 442 5.41 4.15 -9.36
C SER A 442 6.44 4.10 -8.20
N GLY A 443 7.36 3.13 -8.22
CA GLY A 443 8.25 2.79 -7.11
C GLY A 443 9.22 3.88 -6.64
N ILE A 444 10.15 3.55 -5.74
CA ILE A 444 11.22 4.49 -5.32
C ILE A 444 12.16 4.83 -6.49
N ASN A 445 12.41 3.85 -7.36
CA ASN A 445 13.23 3.96 -8.56
C ASN A 445 12.69 3.02 -9.65
N PRO A 446 11.46 3.23 -10.13
CA PRO A 446 10.85 2.32 -11.06
C PRO A 446 11.65 2.34 -12.36
N TRP A 447 11.91 1.18 -12.95
CA TRP A 447 12.47 1.17 -14.30
C TRP A 447 11.36 1.45 -15.31
N PRO A 448 11.69 1.93 -16.52
CA PRO A 448 10.66 2.36 -17.47
C PRO A 448 9.59 1.31 -17.80
N GLY A 449 9.92 0.02 -17.75
CA GLY A 449 8.93 -1.04 -18.03
C GLY A 449 7.84 -1.16 -16.97
N GLU A 450 8.12 -0.88 -15.69
CA GLU A 450 7.11 -0.90 -14.62
C GLU A 450 6.14 0.26 -14.76
N VAL A 451 6.67 1.46 -15.05
CA VAL A 451 5.85 2.65 -15.30
C VAL A 451 4.94 2.41 -16.51
N TRP A 452 5.50 1.84 -17.60
CA TRP A 452 4.70 1.51 -18.78
C TRP A 452 3.69 0.40 -18.52
N PHE A 453 4.01 -0.61 -17.72
CA PHE A 453 3.05 -1.62 -17.30
C PHE A 453 1.82 -0.99 -16.63
N GLY A 454 2.03 -0.03 -15.72
CA GLY A 454 0.94 0.73 -15.09
C GLY A 454 0.12 1.55 -16.09
N ILE A 455 0.78 2.32 -16.97
CA ILE A 455 0.11 3.19 -17.96
C ILE A 455 -0.69 2.37 -18.97
N GLU A 456 -0.07 1.37 -19.60
CA GLU A 456 -0.73 0.54 -20.63
C GLU A 456 -1.81 -0.34 -20.00
N GLY A 457 -1.56 -0.86 -18.80
CA GLY A 457 -2.55 -1.64 -18.06
C GLY A 457 -3.82 -0.84 -17.74
N ASN A 458 -3.67 0.41 -17.29
CA ASN A 458 -4.81 1.32 -17.08
C ASN A 458 -5.60 1.55 -18.37
N ALA A 459 -4.91 1.81 -19.49
CA ALA A 459 -5.55 2.00 -20.79
C ALA A 459 -6.27 0.73 -21.28
N ALA A 460 -5.66 -0.44 -21.09
CA ALA A 460 -6.24 -1.72 -21.44
C ALA A 460 -7.51 -2.02 -20.63
N ILE A 461 -7.50 -1.74 -19.32
CA ILE A 461 -8.69 -1.86 -18.47
C ILE A 461 -9.81 -0.95 -18.98
N GLY A 462 -9.50 0.30 -19.34
CA GLY A 462 -10.49 1.22 -19.90
C GLY A 462 -11.15 0.68 -21.17
N LYS A 463 -10.35 0.16 -22.11
CA LYS A 463 -10.85 -0.45 -23.36
C LYS A 463 -11.69 -1.69 -23.11
N ASP A 464 -11.21 -2.60 -22.26
CA ASP A 464 -11.93 -3.84 -21.95
C ASP A 464 -13.24 -3.55 -21.20
N ALA A 465 -13.23 -2.54 -20.31
CA ALA A 465 -14.42 -2.09 -19.60
C ALA A 465 -15.45 -1.45 -20.55
N GLU A 466 -15.01 -0.64 -21.50
CA GLU A 466 -15.85 -0.07 -22.55
C GLU A 466 -16.51 -1.16 -23.42
N ALA A 467 -15.73 -2.16 -23.86
CA ALA A 467 -16.26 -3.27 -24.63
C ALA A 467 -17.30 -4.08 -23.83
N LEU A 468 -17.04 -4.35 -22.55
CA LEU A 468 -17.99 -5.05 -21.69
C LEU A 468 -19.26 -4.22 -21.43
N ARG A 469 -19.12 -2.91 -21.22
CA ARG A 469 -20.25 -1.97 -21.12
C ARG A 469 -21.13 -2.05 -22.37
N GLU A 470 -20.54 -1.95 -23.56
CA GLU A 470 -21.28 -1.97 -24.83
C GLU A 470 -22.03 -3.28 -25.02
N ASP A 471 -21.40 -4.42 -24.73
CA ASP A 471 -22.05 -5.74 -24.81
C ASP A 471 -23.23 -5.85 -23.83
N ILE A 472 -23.05 -5.39 -22.58
CA ILE A 472 -24.12 -5.38 -21.57
C ILE A 472 -25.30 -4.50 -22.02
N LEU A 473 -25.03 -3.25 -22.38
CA LEU A 473 -26.04 -2.26 -22.78
C LEU A 473 -26.81 -2.73 -24.03
N ALA A 474 -26.10 -3.23 -25.05
CA ALA A 474 -26.72 -3.79 -26.25
C ALA A 474 -27.60 -5.02 -25.91
N ALA A 475 -27.15 -5.88 -25.00
CA ALA A 475 -27.88 -7.09 -24.63
C ALA A 475 -29.17 -6.83 -23.84
N ILE A 476 -29.25 -5.73 -23.09
CA ILE A 476 -30.46 -5.31 -22.38
C ILE A 476 -31.32 -4.30 -23.17
N GLY A 477 -30.85 -3.87 -24.34
CA GLY A 477 -31.57 -2.94 -25.22
C GLY A 477 -31.57 -1.49 -24.73
N GLU A 478 -30.58 -1.10 -23.93
CA GLU A 478 -30.49 0.23 -23.33
C GLU A 478 -29.28 0.99 -23.90
N PRO A 479 -29.45 2.21 -24.42
CA PRO A 479 -28.35 2.96 -24.99
C PRO A 479 -27.49 3.68 -23.93
N HIS A 480 -28.05 3.89 -22.73
CA HIS A 480 -27.46 4.73 -21.69
C HIS A 480 -27.73 4.20 -20.29
N ALA A 481 -26.87 4.57 -19.33
CA ALA A 481 -27.10 4.30 -17.92
C ALA A 481 -26.54 5.42 -17.04
N LYS A 482 -27.34 5.85 -16.05
CA LYS A 482 -26.86 6.63 -14.90
C LYS A 482 -26.60 5.69 -13.74
N ILE A 483 -25.38 5.71 -13.22
CA ILE A 483 -24.91 4.75 -12.22
C ILE A 483 -24.43 5.53 -11.00
N ASP A 484 -25.07 5.32 -9.86
CA ASP A 484 -24.63 5.87 -8.58
C ASP A 484 -23.75 4.85 -7.86
N LEU A 485 -22.43 5.07 -7.84
CA LEU A 485 -21.50 4.09 -7.27
C LEU A 485 -21.62 3.92 -5.76
N LEU A 486 -22.19 4.91 -5.06
CA LEU A 486 -22.37 4.90 -3.61
C LEU A 486 -23.57 4.02 -3.22
N SER A 487 -24.73 4.27 -3.83
CA SER A 487 -25.94 3.49 -3.54
C SER A 487 -26.04 2.18 -4.32
N GLY A 488 -25.24 2.03 -5.39
CA GLY A 488 -25.37 0.94 -6.36
C GLY A 488 -26.60 1.07 -7.27
N THR A 489 -27.33 2.18 -7.20
CA THR A 489 -28.52 2.40 -8.03
C THR A 489 -28.12 2.62 -9.48
N VAL A 490 -28.80 1.91 -10.40
CA VAL A 490 -28.63 2.04 -11.85
C VAL A 490 -29.95 2.44 -12.48
N ALA A 491 -29.96 3.53 -13.24
CA ALA A 491 -31.10 4.00 -14.01
C ALA A 491 -30.78 3.93 -15.52
N PHE A 492 -31.33 2.92 -16.18
CA PHE A 492 -31.18 2.72 -17.61
C PHE A 492 -32.01 3.74 -18.43
N GLY A 493 -31.59 3.99 -19.68
CA GLY A 493 -32.24 4.92 -20.60
C GLY A 493 -32.05 6.41 -20.26
N LYS A 494 -31.23 6.73 -19.23
CA LYS A 494 -30.92 8.10 -18.82
C LYS A 494 -29.61 8.57 -19.44
N ALA A 495 -29.73 9.40 -20.47
CA ALA A 495 -28.59 10.02 -21.12
C ALA A 495 -27.99 11.15 -20.28
N GLY A 496 -26.66 11.16 -20.21
CA GLY A 496 -25.81 12.30 -19.84
C GLY A 496 -25.93 12.82 -18.40
N PRO A 497 -24.88 13.48 -17.88
CA PRO A 497 -25.07 14.35 -16.74
C PRO A 497 -26.11 15.44 -17.08
N PRO A 498 -26.91 15.91 -16.10
CA PRO A 498 -27.70 17.12 -16.32
C PRO A 498 -26.78 18.24 -16.79
N ASP A 499 -27.27 19.12 -17.67
CA ASP A 499 -26.50 20.30 -18.12
C ASP A 499 -25.92 21.00 -16.89
N ASP A 500 -24.60 20.90 -16.75
CA ASP A 500 -23.90 21.55 -15.66
C ASP A 500 -24.12 23.05 -15.82
N THR A 501 -24.76 23.67 -14.83
CA THR A 501 -24.82 25.13 -14.75
C THR A 501 -23.40 25.66 -14.92
N ALA A 502 -23.18 26.47 -15.96
CA ALA A 502 -21.85 26.95 -16.30
C ALA A 502 -21.15 27.55 -15.07
N GLU A 503 -19.96 27.03 -14.77
CA GLU A 503 -19.11 27.57 -13.72
C GLU A 503 -18.72 29.01 -14.06
N LYS A 504 -18.88 29.90 -13.10
CA LYS A 504 -18.55 31.32 -13.26
C LYS A 504 -17.26 31.63 -12.51
N PRO A 505 -16.33 32.41 -13.10
CA PRO A 505 -15.18 32.93 -12.37
C PRO A 505 -15.62 33.70 -11.13
N VAL A 506 -14.89 33.54 -10.04
CA VAL A 506 -15.12 34.23 -8.77
C VAL A 506 -13.79 34.69 -8.17
N ASP A 507 -13.85 35.61 -7.21
CA ASP A 507 -12.67 35.99 -6.45
C ASP A 507 -12.20 34.84 -5.55
N PRO A 508 -10.87 34.65 -5.37
CA PRO A 508 -10.35 33.63 -4.48
C PRO A 508 -10.85 33.82 -3.03
N PRO A 509 -11.34 32.77 -2.34
CA PRO A 509 -11.74 32.87 -0.94
C PRO A 509 -10.54 33.10 0.00
N PHE A 510 -9.33 32.77 -0.45
CA PHE A 510 -8.05 33.05 0.21
C PHE A 510 -6.90 32.95 -0.81
N GLY A 511 -5.70 33.39 -0.42
CA GLY A 511 -4.52 33.33 -1.26
C GLY A 511 -4.00 31.89 -1.43
N VAL A 512 -3.63 31.54 -2.67
CA VAL A 512 -2.93 30.30 -3.02
C VAL A 512 -1.74 30.64 -3.91
N THR A 513 -0.73 29.78 -3.91
CA THR A 513 0.46 29.94 -4.75
C THR A 513 0.61 28.74 -5.65
N VAL A 514 0.92 28.98 -6.92
CA VAL A 514 1.35 27.94 -7.85
C VAL A 514 2.76 28.27 -8.31
N THR A 515 3.70 27.36 -8.06
CA THR A 515 5.09 27.43 -8.54
C THR A 515 5.32 26.29 -9.51
N ALA A 516 5.92 26.57 -10.66
CA ALA A 516 6.24 25.54 -11.63
C ALA A 516 7.47 25.92 -12.46
N ASP A 517 8.18 24.92 -12.99
CA ASP A 517 9.31 25.11 -13.94
C ASP A 517 8.85 25.59 -15.33
N ARG A 518 7.53 25.72 -15.52
CA ARG A 518 6.85 26.09 -16.77
C ARG A 518 5.69 27.02 -16.49
N LYS A 519 5.04 27.52 -17.53
CA LYS A 519 3.88 28.41 -17.35
C LYS A 519 2.77 27.64 -16.63
N ALA A 520 2.39 28.14 -15.47
CA ALA A 520 1.24 27.67 -14.73
C ALA A 520 0.38 28.88 -14.32
N ALA A 521 -0.92 28.70 -14.33
CA ALA A 521 -1.89 29.69 -13.87
C ALA A 521 -3.00 28.97 -13.12
N PHE A 522 -3.71 29.68 -12.25
CA PHE A 522 -4.87 29.14 -11.58
C PHE A 522 -6.09 30.04 -11.73
N THR A 523 -7.27 29.43 -11.67
CA THR A 523 -8.56 30.12 -11.72
C THR A 523 -9.47 29.59 -10.64
N TRP A 524 -10.27 30.47 -10.06
CA TRP A 524 -11.34 30.13 -9.13
C TRP A 524 -12.68 30.26 -9.83
N SER A 525 -13.53 29.25 -9.68
CA SER A 525 -14.89 29.24 -10.21
C SER A 525 -15.90 28.72 -9.17
N SER A 526 -17.18 29.04 -9.36
CA SER A 526 -18.28 28.48 -8.58
C SER A 526 -19.50 28.23 -9.46
N ARG A 527 -20.30 27.24 -9.05
CA ARG A 527 -21.62 26.92 -9.64
C ARG A 527 -22.77 27.69 -8.99
N GLY A 528 -22.46 28.66 -8.12
CA GLY A 528 -23.46 29.39 -7.33
C GLY A 528 -23.95 28.62 -6.10
N VAL A 529 -23.31 27.51 -5.76
CA VAL A 529 -23.47 26.86 -4.45
C VAL A 529 -22.69 27.69 -3.44
N PRO A 530 -23.34 28.26 -2.41
CA PRO A 530 -22.65 29.04 -1.38
C PRO A 530 -21.50 28.24 -0.77
N ASP A 531 -20.38 28.92 -0.53
CA ASP A 531 -19.21 28.37 0.13
C ASP A 531 -18.55 27.16 -0.55
N GLN A 532 -18.89 26.88 -1.82
CA GLN A 532 -18.24 25.85 -2.64
C GLN A 532 -17.60 26.47 -3.88
N TYR A 533 -16.32 26.17 -4.05
CA TYR A 533 -15.45 26.70 -5.08
C TYR A 533 -14.71 25.57 -5.79
N ARG A 534 -14.36 25.78 -7.05
CA ARG A 534 -13.38 24.97 -7.78
C ARG A 534 -12.14 25.80 -8.03
N LEU A 535 -10.99 25.24 -7.70
CA LEU A 535 -9.68 25.74 -8.06
C LEU A 535 -9.12 24.87 -9.18
N THR A 536 -8.89 25.46 -10.33
CA THR A 536 -8.26 24.79 -11.47
C THR A 536 -6.86 25.36 -11.68
N VAL A 537 -5.84 24.51 -11.69
CA VAL A 537 -4.47 24.86 -12.02
C VAL A 537 -4.18 24.39 -13.44
N GLN A 538 -3.94 25.30 -14.36
CA GLN A 538 -3.58 25.02 -15.75
C GLN A 538 -2.07 25.05 -15.89
N VAL A 539 -1.49 23.98 -16.42
CA VAL A 539 -0.04 23.84 -16.62
C VAL A 539 0.26 23.63 -18.09
N SER A 540 1.14 24.48 -18.65
CA SER A 540 1.53 24.37 -20.05
C SER A 540 2.30 23.08 -20.32
N ALA A 541 2.50 22.74 -21.59
CA ALA A 541 3.48 21.72 -21.95
C ALA A 541 4.87 22.13 -21.43
N ALA A 542 5.66 21.12 -21.03
CA ALA A 542 7.07 21.27 -20.69
C ALA A 542 7.94 21.05 -21.94
N ASP A 543 9.20 21.47 -21.87
CA ASP A 543 10.20 21.00 -22.84
C ASP A 543 10.49 19.51 -22.56
N PRO A 544 10.30 18.59 -23.54
CA PRO A 544 10.60 17.16 -23.37
C PRO A 544 12.06 16.85 -22.99
N ALA A 545 12.98 17.80 -23.17
CA ALA A 545 14.37 17.67 -22.71
C ALA A 545 14.54 17.94 -21.21
N THR A 546 13.53 18.50 -20.54
CA THR A 546 13.57 18.79 -19.10
C THR A 546 13.32 17.52 -18.30
N PHE A 547 14.24 17.27 -17.37
CA PHE A 547 14.26 16.04 -16.57
C PHE A 547 13.29 16.08 -15.39
N TYR A 548 13.16 17.25 -14.75
CA TYR A 548 12.16 17.52 -13.70
C TYR A 548 11.17 18.54 -14.21
N ASN A 549 9.89 18.23 -14.07
CA ASN A 549 8.82 19.13 -14.51
C ASN A 549 8.00 19.53 -13.29
N SER A 550 8.64 20.23 -12.34
CA SER A 550 8.00 20.47 -11.05
C SER A 550 6.78 21.37 -11.18
N VAL A 551 5.73 21.01 -10.46
CA VAL A 551 4.55 21.83 -10.21
C VAL A 551 4.23 21.70 -8.73
N THR A 552 4.00 22.82 -8.06
CA THR A 552 3.60 22.87 -6.66
C THR A 552 2.40 23.78 -6.51
N LEU A 553 1.32 23.27 -5.89
CA LEU A 553 0.22 24.08 -5.38
C LEU A 553 0.36 24.19 -3.86
N THR A 554 0.37 25.42 -3.35
CA THR A 554 0.39 25.72 -1.92
C THR A 554 -0.95 26.31 -1.48
N LEU A 555 -1.57 25.67 -0.50
CA LEU A 555 -2.78 26.11 0.20
C LEU A 555 -2.45 26.53 1.63
N PRO A 556 -3.19 27.48 2.23
CA PRO A 556 -3.00 27.83 3.64
C PRO A 556 -3.52 26.73 4.58
N ARG A 557 -2.85 26.58 5.72
CA ARG A 557 -3.30 25.80 6.87
C ARG A 557 -3.62 26.75 8.03
N PHE A 558 -4.89 26.94 8.32
CA PHE A 558 -5.41 27.91 9.29
C PHE A 558 -5.32 27.46 10.74
N GLU A 559 -5.14 26.17 11.01
CA GLU A 559 -5.09 25.57 12.36
C GLU A 559 -3.90 24.62 12.53
N GLU A 560 -3.44 24.41 13.77
CA GLU A 560 -2.33 23.51 14.12
C GLU A 560 -2.76 22.03 14.24
N VAL A 561 -3.55 21.59 13.27
CA VAL A 561 -4.08 20.21 13.19
C VAL A 561 -3.95 19.67 11.77
N ILE A 562 -3.89 18.35 11.67
CA ILE A 562 -4.08 17.58 10.45
C ILE A 562 -5.47 16.96 10.54
N ALA A 563 -6.44 17.49 9.78
CA ALA A 563 -7.76 16.90 9.65
C ALA A 563 -7.88 16.25 8.27
N TYR A 564 -7.91 14.92 8.17
CA TYR A 564 -7.95 14.22 6.89
C TYR A 564 -8.69 12.89 7.01
N SER A 565 -8.98 12.25 5.88
CA SER A 565 -9.50 10.88 5.87
C SER A 565 -8.33 9.91 5.59
N PRO A 566 -7.91 9.10 6.58
CA PRO A 566 -6.83 8.14 6.38
C PRO A 566 -7.13 7.10 5.29
N GLY A 567 -6.07 6.54 4.73
CA GLY A 567 -6.06 5.34 3.89
C GLY A 567 -6.99 4.27 4.45
N LEU A 568 -7.97 3.80 3.66
CA LEU A 568 -8.92 2.75 4.03
C LEU A 568 -9.98 3.16 5.07
N LEU A 569 -10.07 4.43 5.42
CA LEU A 569 -10.96 4.96 6.46
C LEU A 569 -11.84 6.09 5.91
N GLU A 570 -12.34 5.92 4.69
CA GLU A 570 -13.16 6.92 3.99
C GLU A 570 -14.52 7.19 4.67
N SER A 571 -14.83 6.53 5.80
CA SER A 571 -16.04 6.73 6.60
C SER A 571 -15.94 7.83 7.65
N GLN A 572 -14.74 8.37 7.92
CA GLN A 572 -14.53 9.42 8.92
C GLN A 572 -13.33 10.31 8.60
N VAL A 573 -13.31 11.47 9.26
CA VAL A 573 -12.14 12.36 9.31
C VAL A 573 -11.45 12.15 10.66
N ARG A 574 -10.13 12.02 10.63
CA ARG A 574 -9.28 12.01 11.82
C ARG A 574 -8.63 13.38 11.96
N THR A 575 -8.66 13.91 13.18
CA THR A 575 -8.02 15.18 13.52
C THR A 575 -6.87 14.91 14.48
N VAL A 576 -5.64 15.17 14.03
CA VAL A 576 -4.42 14.98 14.80
C VAL A 576 -3.77 16.34 15.06
N PRO A 577 -3.63 16.78 16.32
CA PRO A 577 -2.86 17.97 16.64
C PRO A 577 -1.40 17.80 16.20
N LEU A 578 -0.80 18.80 15.57
CA LEU A 578 0.62 18.73 15.21
C LEU A 578 1.53 18.56 16.43
N SER A 579 1.11 19.06 17.59
CA SER A 579 1.82 18.89 18.86
C SER A 579 1.83 17.45 19.39
N ALA A 580 0.99 16.56 18.87
CA ALA A 580 1.02 15.13 19.20
C ALA A 580 2.07 14.36 18.36
N LEU A 581 2.70 15.04 17.40
CA LEU A 581 3.69 14.49 16.48
C LEU A 581 5.05 15.13 16.75
N GLN A 582 6.11 14.40 16.43
CA GLN A 582 7.48 14.89 16.42
C GLN A 582 8.12 14.38 15.13
N MET A 583 7.96 15.14 14.04
CA MET A 583 8.32 14.68 12.70
C MET A 583 9.84 14.69 12.51
N SER A 584 10.44 13.54 12.21
CA SER A 584 11.91 13.45 12.12
C SER A 584 12.53 14.34 11.02
N SER A 585 11.79 14.54 9.93
CA SER A 585 12.14 15.37 8.76
C SER A 585 11.52 16.76 8.79
N GLY A 586 10.71 17.08 9.81
CA GLY A 586 9.94 18.32 9.88
C GLY A 586 8.75 18.38 8.92
N GLU A 587 8.37 17.26 8.31
CA GLU A 587 7.21 17.16 7.41
C GLU A 587 6.67 15.72 7.33
N VAL A 588 5.44 15.57 6.85
CA VAL A 588 4.86 14.27 6.46
C VAL A 588 4.14 14.41 5.13
N TYR A 589 4.05 13.33 4.37
CA TYR A 589 3.21 13.26 3.18
C TYR A 589 2.06 12.30 3.42
N LEU A 590 0.84 12.71 3.09
CA LEU A 590 -0.37 11.92 3.26
C LEU A 590 -1.00 11.59 1.90
N PRO A 591 -1.47 10.36 1.68
CA PRO A 591 -1.94 9.89 0.36
C PRO A 591 -3.31 10.47 -0.03
N LEU A 592 -4.18 10.70 0.96
CA LEU A 592 -5.55 11.18 0.84
C LEU A 592 -6.38 10.36 -0.19
N PRO A 593 -6.76 9.10 0.08
CA PRO A 593 -7.46 8.23 -0.90
C PRO A 593 -8.84 8.74 -1.37
N ASN A 594 -9.44 9.70 -0.67
CA ASN A 594 -10.64 10.43 -1.12
C ASN A 594 -10.37 11.93 -1.40
N GLY A 595 -9.12 12.36 -1.32
CA GLY A 595 -8.65 13.70 -1.65
C GLY A 595 -8.84 14.76 -0.56
N LEU A 596 -9.42 14.41 0.58
CA LEU A 596 -9.84 15.35 1.62
C LEU A 596 -8.70 15.77 2.56
N ILE A 597 -8.50 17.08 2.70
CA ILE A 597 -7.68 17.70 3.75
C ILE A 597 -8.38 18.93 4.31
N GLY A 598 -8.44 19.04 5.64
CA GLY A 598 -8.99 20.18 6.37
C GLY A 598 -7.97 21.31 6.44
N LEU A 599 -8.35 22.47 5.91
CA LEU A 599 -7.55 23.69 5.97
C LEU A 599 -7.71 24.42 7.30
N GLY A 600 -8.70 24.08 8.14
CA GLY A 600 -9.03 24.75 9.39
C GLY A 600 -10.12 25.82 9.23
N ASN A 601 -10.71 26.29 10.33
CA ASN A 601 -11.84 27.23 10.34
C ASN A 601 -13.05 26.75 9.50
N GLY A 602 -13.28 25.44 9.44
CA GLY A 602 -14.33 24.81 8.65
C GLY A 602 -14.06 24.75 7.14
N TRP A 603 -12.87 25.15 6.68
CA TRP A 603 -12.47 25.01 5.28
C TRP A 603 -11.83 23.64 5.03
N TYR A 604 -12.14 23.08 3.86
CA TYR A 604 -11.59 21.82 3.36
C TYR A 604 -11.19 21.97 1.89
N ALA A 605 -10.14 21.26 1.50
CA ALA A 605 -9.78 21.04 0.10
C ALA A 605 -9.95 19.56 -0.24
N ILE A 606 -10.49 19.30 -1.44
CA ILE A 606 -10.72 17.97 -1.99
C ILE A 606 -10.02 17.93 -3.34
N LYS A 607 -8.89 17.23 -3.41
CA LYS A 607 -8.17 16.97 -4.66
C LYS A 607 -9.00 16.07 -5.58
N VAL A 608 -9.26 16.48 -6.82
CA VAL A 608 -10.02 15.67 -7.79
C VAL A 608 -9.09 14.67 -8.48
N MET A 609 -9.20 13.42 -8.09
CA MET A 609 -8.21 12.37 -8.42
C MET A 609 -8.17 11.94 -9.87
N THR A 610 -9.19 12.27 -10.65
CA THR A 610 -9.20 12.03 -12.11
C THR A 610 -8.34 13.05 -12.88
N THR A 611 -7.88 14.12 -12.21
CA THR A 611 -6.99 15.13 -12.82
C THR A 611 -5.64 15.19 -12.14
N VAL A 612 -5.57 14.89 -10.84
CA VAL A 612 -4.32 14.85 -10.08
C VAL A 612 -4.42 13.88 -8.89
N HIS A 613 -3.51 12.91 -8.80
CA HIS A 613 -3.49 11.97 -7.68
C HIS A 613 -2.12 11.89 -6.99
N LEU A 614 -1.82 12.93 -6.22
CA LEU A 614 -0.54 13.15 -5.53
C LEU A 614 -0.71 13.18 -4.01
N ALA A 615 0.35 12.92 -3.26
CA ALA A 615 0.33 13.11 -1.82
C ALA A 615 0.30 14.60 -1.44
N VAL A 616 -0.26 14.93 -0.27
CA VAL A 616 -0.15 16.27 0.32
C VAL A 616 1.02 16.30 1.30
N ARG A 617 1.93 17.25 1.14
CA ARG A 617 2.95 17.58 2.14
C ARG A 617 2.33 18.42 3.24
N VAL A 618 2.62 18.05 4.48
CA VAL A 618 2.28 18.80 5.69
C VAL A 618 3.58 19.16 6.41
N PRO A 619 4.08 20.39 6.24
CA PRO A 619 5.23 20.87 6.99
C PRO A 619 4.86 21.09 8.47
N GLU A 620 5.77 20.77 9.38
CA GLU A 620 5.58 20.95 10.82
C GLU A 620 5.53 22.44 11.20
N LYS A 621 6.36 23.27 10.55
CA LYS A 621 6.54 24.69 10.91
C LYS A 621 5.74 25.64 10.04
N ASP A 622 5.65 25.35 8.74
CA ASP A 622 4.95 26.21 7.81
C ASP A 622 3.43 25.95 7.91
N LYS A 623 2.67 27.04 7.91
CA LYS A 623 1.20 27.00 7.96
C LYS A 623 0.62 26.78 6.56
N THR A 624 1.09 25.73 5.90
CA THR A 624 0.72 25.39 4.53
C THR A 624 0.38 23.91 4.38
N PHE A 625 -0.35 23.62 3.31
CA PHE A 625 -0.43 22.30 2.68
C PHE A 625 0.10 22.43 1.26
N GLU A 626 0.92 21.48 0.81
CA GLU A 626 1.54 21.54 -0.51
C GLU A 626 1.30 20.25 -1.30
N PHE A 627 0.82 20.40 -2.53
CA PHE A 627 0.72 19.30 -3.50
C PHE A 627 1.87 19.48 -4.48
N ILE A 628 2.81 18.54 -4.50
CA ILE A 628 4.06 18.62 -5.25
C ILE A 628 4.09 17.49 -6.28
N ASP A 629 4.35 17.84 -7.53
CA ASP A 629 4.56 16.89 -8.62
C ASP A 629 5.89 17.15 -9.31
N LEU A 630 6.89 16.35 -9.00
CA LEU A 630 8.17 16.30 -9.69
C LEU A 630 8.10 15.41 -10.95
N THR A 631 6.99 14.70 -11.15
CA THR A 631 6.73 13.73 -12.21
C THR A 631 5.69 14.21 -13.22
N ALA A 632 5.34 15.50 -13.18
CA ALA A 632 4.22 16.02 -13.94
C ALA A 632 4.42 15.79 -15.44
N PRO A 633 3.35 15.40 -16.17
CA PRO A 633 3.48 14.98 -17.56
C PRO A 633 4.03 16.10 -18.43
N VAL A 634 4.81 15.74 -19.46
CA VAL A 634 5.40 16.69 -20.41
C VAL A 634 4.31 17.45 -21.18
N GLY A 635 3.17 16.79 -21.46
CA GLY A 635 2.02 17.43 -22.08
C GLY A 635 1.39 18.53 -21.22
N ALA A 636 0.62 19.41 -21.87
CA ALA A 636 -0.26 20.31 -21.15
C ALA A 636 -1.30 19.49 -20.38
N HIS A 637 -1.60 19.91 -19.16
CA HIS A 637 -2.54 19.24 -18.28
C HIS A 637 -3.08 20.25 -17.26
N HIS A 638 -4.02 19.81 -16.42
CA HIS A 638 -4.56 20.64 -15.37
C HIS A 638 -4.83 19.82 -14.12
N TRP A 639 -4.86 20.50 -12.98
CA TRP A 639 -5.28 19.95 -11.69
C TRP A 639 -6.57 20.61 -11.26
N GLU A 640 -7.44 19.85 -10.60
CA GLU A 640 -8.66 20.37 -10.01
C GLU A 640 -8.76 20.06 -8.52
N PHE A 641 -9.24 21.04 -7.77
CA PHE A 641 -9.56 20.94 -6.36
C PHE A 641 -10.94 21.53 -6.12
N LEU A 642 -11.76 20.86 -5.31
CA LEU A 642 -12.94 21.48 -4.71
C LEU A 642 -12.52 22.07 -3.37
N VAL A 643 -12.87 23.32 -3.13
CA VAL A 643 -12.63 24.01 -1.87
C VAL A 643 -13.97 24.38 -1.28
N VAL A 644 -14.23 23.96 -0.05
CA VAL A 644 -15.54 24.09 0.57
C VAL A 644 -15.43 24.57 2.01
N LYS A 645 -16.33 25.46 2.43
CA LYS A 645 -16.57 25.73 3.85
C LYS A 645 -17.77 24.93 4.30
N ALA A 646 -17.56 23.92 5.13
CA ALA A 646 -18.60 22.96 5.50
C ALA A 646 -18.36 22.35 6.88
N THR A 647 -19.32 21.55 7.34
CA THR A 647 -19.07 20.62 8.44
C THR A 647 -18.16 19.48 7.98
N GLU A 648 -17.45 18.86 8.92
CA GLU A 648 -16.60 17.69 8.65
C GLU A 648 -17.34 16.61 7.86
N LYS A 649 -18.54 16.23 8.30
CA LYS A 649 -19.37 15.23 7.63
C LYS A 649 -19.69 15.63 6.19
N ALA A 650 -20.10 16.87 5.95
CA ALA A 650 -20.47 17.32 4.60
C ALA A 650 -19.25 17.39 3.66
N ALA A 651 -18.08 17.78 4.17
CA ALA A 651 -16.84 17.76 3.41
C ALA A 651 -16.42 16.32 3.06
N LEU A 652 -16.55 15.38 4.01
CA LEU A 652 -16.30 13.96 3.78
C LEU A 652 -17.26 13.35 2.76
N ASP A 653 -18.57 13.60 2.91
CA ASP A 653 -19.59 13.13 1.97
C ASP A 653 -19.27 13.65 0.54
N LEU A 654 -18.87 14.92 0.41
CA LEU A 654 -18.47 15.51 -0.86
C LEU A 654 -17.19 14.89 -1.42
N ALA A 655 -16.18 14.63 -0.58
CA ALA A 655 -14.92 14.00 -0.98
C ALA A 655 -15.15 12.59 -1.52
N ASN A 656 -15.93 11.80 -0.79
CA ASN A 656 -16.32 10.45 -1.22
C ASN A 656 -17.15 10.49 -2.49
N ARG A 657 -18.09 11.44 -2.61
CA ARG A 657 -18.87 11.62 -3.83
C ARG A 657 -18.03 12.06 -5.02
N THR A 658 -16.90 12.72 -4.79
CA THR A 658 -16.01 13.16 -5.87
C THR A 658 -15.09 12.03 -6.32
N ASN A 659 -14.46 11.32 -5.39
CA ASN A 659 -13.33 10.44 -5.69
C ASN A 659 -13.57 8.95 -5.42
N VAL A 660 -14.43 8.59 -4.46
CA VAL A 660 -14.61 7.19 -4.03
C VAL A 660 -15.80 6.54 -4.74
N SER A 661 -16.92 7.26 -4.80
CA SER A 661 -18.20 6.78 -5.30
C SER A 661 -18.96 7.87 -6.09
N PRO A 662 -18.37 8.36 -7.21
CA PRO A 662 -19.05 9.32 -8.08
C PRO A 662 -20.30 8.76 -8.74
N VAL A 663 -21.07 9.63 -9.40
CA VAL A 663 -22.05 9.18 -10.41
C VAL A 663 -21.38 9.11 -11.75
N VAL A 664 -21.56 7.97 -12.41
CA VAL A 664 -21.09 7.71 -13.76
C VAL A 664 -22.27 7.75 -14.71
N TYR A 665 -22.05 8.29 -15.90
CA TYR A 665 -23.00 8.30 -17.00
C TYR A 665 -22.38 7.57 -18.18
N TRP A 666 -23.10 6.59 -18.72
CA TRP A 666 -22.76 5.83 -19.93
C TRP A 666 -23.73 6.15 -21.05
#